data_AF-A0A037ZEU3-F1
#
_entry.id   AF-A0A037ZEU3-F1
#
_cell.length_a   1.000
_cell.length_b   1.000
_cell.length_c   1.000
_cell.angle_alpha   90.00
_cell.angle_beta   90.00
_cell.angle_gamma   90.00
#
_symmetry.space_group_name_H-M   'P 1'
#
loop_
_entity.id
_entity.type
_entity.pdbx_description
1 polymer ?
#
loop_
_entity_poly.entity_id
_entity_poly.type
_entity_poly.pdbx_seq_one_letter_code
_entity_poly.pdbx_strand_id
1 'polypeptide(L)'
;MSLPTDAMELPEGEISKHYGAAADMLTGVDHTPRIAKGKEAPGPERSSGIGTRRRFRSTTPGLVTRSTARPEGVRLVDRIEGADGDDPLTSPLQATALHALRRALAIGLALGETFAEATGLAELKKSNLAGSLPQTRAAEFAELLAAEALVTMAGFANATAFLIAPHQGETAVEIGGVEEILTDNAPLALHGCLWELDQDLAAFATTDDTTIATIAAYAEQLMEKLAIRAGSAPRLEGFAAASYRIEADDLTINGFTPARRGKGQTLTMSFKKPNEVVGNHIAKYQAMKLAKMLMAYDFDRKLNPFAEMGGFIFTFMGDGAPGTGKTTLIQMMAGLINDYAQNAGYPFRYQNFSIDQIDSYQGKSGQNAKSFVTNVLDPNVIGFGTIDDIDQIAGKRGDKQSSAGQQEVTAVFMEAFAGANTVVRGNCTFGMFSNYPENVDDALRQRAGARFLVDGPQTREDYIDILALLMGKNHDIPLGDHELYAAQQIKKAVAASFEGHARPHEAGLLAVWDRVEAEIGALDTIAKLGTYLKAIQAADERFTGRAINNITDAVKVRAMDFELPDEWMENPELFLFKPYVAKLAMIRDMTQPITVEMVVQEINRYADSEFRYADKSDEVAIENAVRDMRRMEEAKKRYLGGK
;
A
#
# COMPACT_ATOMS: atom_id res chain seq x y z
N MET A 1 -17.86 -8.36 -22.63
CA MET A 1 -17.29 -7.51 -21.57
C MET A 1 -17.29 -6.09 -22.11
N SER A 2 -17.96 -5.16 -21.44
CA SER A 2 -17.98 -3.75 -21.86
C SER A 2 -16.68 -3.08 -21.44
N LEU A 3 -16.07 -2.31 -22.35
CA LEU A 3 -14.94 -1.43 -22.07
C LEU A 3 -15.24 -0.59 -20.81
N PRO A 4 -14.29 -0.45 -19.86
CA PRO A 4 -14.37 0.60 -18.84
C PRO A 4 -14.50 1.94 -19.57
N THR A 5 -15.47 2.76 -19.15
CA THR A 5 -16.06 3.88 -19.91
C THR A 5 -15.07 4.98 -20.35
N ASP A 6 -13.81 4.94 -19.88
CA ASP A 6 -12.78 5.97 -20.09
C ASP A 6 -11.46 5.47 -20.73
N ALA A 7 -11.35 4.20 -21.13
CA ALA A 7 -10.11 3.67 -21.74
C ALA A 7 -10.17 3.66 -23.28
N MET A 8 -9.16 4.25 -23.92
CA MET A 8 -8.96 4.18 -25.37
C MET A 8 -8.40 2.82 -25.75
N GLU A 9 -8.96 2.15 -26.75
CA GLU A 9 -8.39 0.92 -27.28
C GLU A 9 -7.12 1.22 -28.09
N LEU A 10 -6.04 0.47 -27.87
CA LEU A 10 -4.88 0.40 -28.75
C LEU A 10 -4.99 -0.89 -29.58
N PRO A 11 -5.46 -0.82 -30.84
CA PRO A 11 -5.80 -2.02 -31.61
C PRO A 11 -4.59 -2.89 -31.93
N GLU A 12 -4.78 -4.20 -32.01
CA GLU A 12 -3.70 -5.15 -32.31
C GLU A 12 -3.03 -4.89 -33.67
N GLY A 13 -3.78 -4.37 -34.66
CA GLY A 13 -3.24 -3.96 -35.95
C GLY A 13 -2.18 -2.85 -35.85
N GLU A 14 -2.38 -1.90 -34.94
CA GLU A 14 -1.46 -0.78 -34.71
C GLU A 14 -0.17 -1.22 -34.00
N ILE A 15 -0.22 -2.32 -33.26
CA ILE A 15 0.96 -2.86 -32.58
C ILE A 15 1.73 -3.81 -33.50
N SER A 16 1.03 -4.74 -34.16
CA SER A 16 1.65 -5.77 -35.00
C SER A 16 2.42 -5.21 -36.21
N LYS A 17 2.05 -4.03 -36.73
CA LYS A 17 2.81 -3.34 -37.79
C LYS A 17 4.25 -2.99 -37.38
N HIS A 18 4.51 -2.83 -36.07
CA HIS A 18 5.83 -2.51 -35.52
C HIS A 18 6.69 -3.75 -35.20
N TYR A 19 6.18 -4.97 -35.39
CA TYR A 19 6.92 -6.20 -35.06
C TYR A 19 8.22 -6.37 -35.84
N GLY A 20 8.27 -5.93 -37.10
CA GLY A 20 9.51 -5.96 -37.90
C GLY A 20 10.58 -5.07 -37.28
N ALA A 21 10.26 -3.79 -37.05
CA ALA A 21 11.18 -2.84 -36.44
C ALA A 21 11.63 -3.26 -35.03
N ALA A 22 10.70 -3.79 -34.22
CA ALA A 22 11.02 -4.31 -32.90
C ALA A 22 11.97 -5.52 -32.94
N ALA A 23 11.78 -6.43 -33.90
CA ALA A 23 12.68 -7.59 -34.08
C ALA A 23 14.08 -7.16 -34.56
N ASP A 24 14.16 -6.20 -35.48
CA ASP A 24 15.43 -5.64 -35.95
C ASP A 24 16.20 -4.99 -34.79
N MET A 25 15.49 -4.26 -33.92
CA MET A 25 16.08 -3.64 -32.73
C MET A 25 16.68 -4.63 -31.74
N LEU A 26 16.05 -5.80 -31.56
CA LEU A 26 16.57 -6.86 -30.68
C LEU A 26 17.73 -7.64 -31.31
N THR A 27 17.71 -7.81 -32.63
CA THR A 27 18.73 -8.58 -33.37
C THR A 27 20.05 -7.81 -33.48
N GLY A 28 19.99 -6.49 -33.66
CA GLY A 28 21.19 -5.69 -33.79
C GLY A 28 20.95 -4.20 -33.97
N VAL A 29 21.41 -3.38 -33.01
CA VAL A 29 21.51 -1.92 -33.20
C VAL A 29 22.88 -1.40 -32.79
N ASP A 30 23.39 -0.44 -33.55
CA ASP A 30 24.58 0.31 -33.18
C ASP A 30 24.16 1.49 -32.30
N HIS A 31 24.57 1.47 -31.02
CA HIS A 31 24.42 2.61 -30.13
C HIS A 31 25.76 3.01 -29.52
N THR A 32 25.96 4.30 -29.30
CA THR A 32 27.10 4.81 -28.54
C THR A 32 26.54 5.62 -27.37
N PRO A 33 26.84 5.23 -26.12
CA PRO A 33 26.23 5.86 -24.97
C PRO A 33 26.62 7.34 -24.90
N ARG A 34 25.64 8.19 -24.61
CA ARG A 34 25.78 9.65 -24.53
C ARG A 34 25.78 10.16 -23.09
N ILE A 35 25.14 9.45 -22.17
CA ILE A 35 24.99 9.82 -20.76
C ILE A 35 25.68 8.78 -19.88
N ALA A 36 25.28 7.52 -20.02
CA ALA A 36 25.77 6.42 -19.21
C ALA A 36 27.21 6.03 -19.58
N LYS A 37 27.85 5.25 -18.70
CA LYS A 37 29.15 4.63 -18.96
C LYS A 37 29.00 3.12 -19.02
N GLY A 38 29.59 2.50 -20.04
CA GLY A 38 29.60 1.05 -20.17
C GLY A 38 30.18 0.40 -18.93
N LYS A 39 29.57 -0.70 -18.49
CA LYS A 39 30.05 -1.48 -17.34
C LYS A 39 31.24 -2.30 -17.85
N GLU A 40 32.45 -2.06 -17.31
CA GLU A 40 33.65 -2.77 -17.76
C GLU A 40 33.51 -4.27 -17.39
N ALA A 41 33.13 -5.09 -18.37
CA ALA A 41 33.32 -6.53 -18.26
C ALA A 41 34.83 -6.83 -18.31
N PRO A 42 35.39 -7.63 -17.38
CA PRO A 42 36.79 -8.01 -17.44
C PRO A 42 37.03 -8.84 -18.71
N GLY A 43 37.61 -8.20 -19.73
CA GLY A 43 37.97 -8.88 -20.96
C GLY A 43 39.02 -9.95 -20.69
N PRO A 44 38.94 -11.13 -21.34
CA PRO A 44 39.94 -12.17 -21.16
C PRO A 44 41.33 -11.63 -21.55
N GLU A 45 42.33 -11.85 -20.68
CA GLU A 45 43.72 -11.54 -21.01
C GLU A 45 44.09 -12.30 -22.29
N ARG A 46 44.40 -11.57 -23.38
CA ARG A 46 44.83 -12.18 -24.64
C ARG A 46 46.17 -12.92 -24.52
N SER A 47 46.90 -12.72 -23.42
CA SER A 47 48.12 -13.44 -23.05
C SER A 47 48.54 -13.10 -21.62
N SER A 48 48.94 -14.10 -20.83
CA SER A 48 49.45 -13.90 -19.46
C SER A 48 50.64 -12.93 -19.44
N GLY A 49 50.53 -11.82 -18.71
CA GLY A 49 51.64 -10.89 -18.46
C GLY A 49 51.73 -9.66 -19.37
N ILE A 50 50.77 -9.45 -20.29
CA ILE A 50 50.63 -8.18 -21.02
C ILE A 50 49.38 -7.47 -20.52
N GLY A 51 49.55 -6.55 -19.56
CA GLY A 51 48.44 -5.75 -19.04
C GLY A 51 47.69 -4.99 -20.14
N THR A 52 46.39 -4.79 -19.94
CA THR A 52 45.51 -4.02 -20.85
C THR A 52 46.07 -2.61 -21.06
N ARG A 53 46.66 -2.33 -22.23
CA ARG A 53 47.32 -1.05 -22.53
C ARG A 53 46.34 0.12 -22.33
N ARG A 54 46.78 1.17 -21.60
CA ARG A 54 46.07 2.45 -21.48
C ARG A 54 45.73 3.00 -22.87
N ARG A 55 44.44 3.27 -23.13
CA ARG A 55 43.97 3.90 -24.37
C ARG A 55 44.63 5.28 -24.55
N PHE A 56 45.12 5.56 -25.76
CA PHE A 56 45.67 6.88 -26.13
C PHE A 56 44.59 7.96 -26.00
N ARG A 57 44.85 9.01 -25.22
CA ARG A 57 43.95 10.16 -25.07
C ARG A 57 44.25 11.17 -26.19
N SER A 58 43.26 11.45 -27.04
CA SER A 58 43.39 12.48 -28.09
C SER A 58 43.48 13.87 -27.45
N THR A 59 44.40 14.70 -27.91
CA THR A 59 44.67 16.06 -27.40
C THR A 59 44.00 17.15 -28.23
N THR A 60 43.22 16.82 -29.27
CA THR A 60 42.57 17.79 -30.15
C THR A 60 41.31 18.39 -29.49
N PRO A 61 41.26 19.71 -29.21
CA PRO A 61 40.08 20.36 -28.64
C PRO A 61 38.84 20.12 -29.53
N GLY A 62 37.72 19.68 -28.92
CA GLY A 62 36.49 19.28 -29.63
C GLY A 62 36.35 17.77 -29.88
N LEU A 63 37.45 17.00 -29.89
CA LEU A 63 37.42 15.53 -29.87
C LEU A 63 37.56 14.95 -28.45
N VAL A 64 37.96 15.78 -27.47
CA VAL A 64 38.08 15.41 -26.05
C VAL A 64 36.72 15.10 -25.40
N THR A 65 35.62 15.64 -25.94
CA THR A 65 34.26 15.43 -25.41
C THR A 65 33.45 14.38 -26.19
N ARG A 66 33.97 13.86 -27.31
CA ARG A 66 33.32 12.76 -28.04
C ARG A 66 33.79 11.42 -27.48
N SER A 67 32.84 10.54 -27.18
CA SER A 67 33.15 9.16 -26.85
C SER A 67 33.97 8.53 -27.99
N THR A 68 35.12 7.94 -27.64
CA THR A 68 35.98 7.17 -28.56
C THR A 68 35.72 5.66 -28.46
N ALA A 69 34.69 5.26 -27.71
CA ALA A 69 34.22 3.88 -27.70
C ALA A 69 33.74 3.52 -29.11
N ARG A 70 34.12 2.34 -29.61
CA ARG A 70 33.49 1.81 -30.82
C ARG A 70 32.00 1.62 -30.53
N PRO A 71 31.10 1.84 -31.51
CA PRO A 71 29.76 1.29 -31.43
C PRO A 71 29.91 -0.21 -31.21
N GLU A 72 29.49 -0.69 -30.05
CA GLU A 72 29.31 -2.10 -29.83
C GLU A 72 27.88 -2.40 -30.26
N GLY A 73 27.73 -3.35 -31.18
CA GLY A 73 26.41 -3.75 -31.63
C GLY A 73 25.65 -4.37 -30.46
N VAL A 74 24.56 -3.72 -30.04
CA VAL A 74 23.62 -4.25 -29.07
C VAL A 74 22.91 -5.42 -29.73
N ARG A 75 23.04 -6.62 -29.18
CA ARG A 75 22.45 -7.85 -29.72
C ARG A 75 21.78 -8.61 -28.59
N LEU A 76 20.57 -8.18 -28.24
CA LEU A 76 19.84 -8.74 -27.10
C LEU A 76 19.41 -10.19 -27.34
N VAL A 77 19.14 -10.58 -28.59
CA VAL A 77 18.89 -11.99 -28.95
C VAL A 77 20.10 -12.85 -28.58
N ASP A 78 21.26 -12.54 -29.15
CA ASP A 78 22.52 -13.26 -28.87
C ASP A 78 22.84 -13.27 -27.35
N ARG A 79 22.53 -12.18 -26.64
CA ARG A 79 22.80 -12.07 -25.19
C ARG A 79 21.89 -12.93 -24.32
N ILE A 80 20.59 -12.98 -24.64
CA ILE A 80 19.62 -13.77 -23.88
C ILE A 80 19.80 -15.25 -24.16
N GLU A 81 20.06 -15.63 -25.42
CA GLU A 81 20.34 -17.03 -25.80
C GLU A 81 21.66 -17.55 -25.22
N GLY A 82 22.62 -16.67 -24.91
CA GLY A 82 23.90 -17.06 -24.29
C GLY A 82 23.91 -17.06 -22.76
N ALA A 83 22.77 -16.86 -22.10
CA ALA A 83 22.71 -16.59 -20.66
C ALA A 83 22.86 -17.85 -19.78
N ASP A 84 22.56 -19.05 -20.28
CA ASP A 84 22.57 -20.32 -19.52
C ASP A 84 23.80 -21.21 -19.78
N GLY A 85 24.85 -20.66 -20.40
CA GLY A 85 26.04 -21.41 -20.82
C GLY A 85 25.83 -22.05 -22.20
N ASP A 86 26.80 -22.82 -22.70
CA ASP A 86 26.86 -23.34 -24.09
C ASP A 86 25.72 -24.34 -24.49
N ASP A 87 24.49 -24.21 -23.98
CA ASP A 87 23.34 -24.97 -24.48
C ASP A 87 22.99 -24.48 -25.91
N PRO A 88 22.98 -25.37 -26.92
CA PRO A 88 22.69 -24.98 -28.29
C PRO A 88 21.21 -24.65 -28.57
N LEU A 89 20.30 -24.83 -27.60
CA LEU A 89 18.87 -24.59 -27.78
C LEU A 89 18.36 -23.48 -26.86
N THR A 90 17.58 -22.55 -27.43
CA THR A 90 16.89 -21.51 -26.66
C THR A 90 15.93 -22.12 -25.64
N SER A 91 16.06 -21.72 -24.38
CA SER A 91 15.16 -22.19 -23.32
C SER A 91 13.75 -21.60 -23.44
N PRO A 92 12.72 -22.21 -22.80
CA PRO A 92 11.39 -21.61 -22.76
C PRO A 92 11.34 -20.21 -22.14
N LEU A 93 12.15 -19.94 -21.10
CA LEU A 93 12.19 -18.63 -20.45
C LEU A 93 12.92 -17.59 -21.31
N GLN A 94 13.99 -17.99 -21.99
CA GLN A 94 14.68 -17.13 -22.97
C GLN A 94 13.75 -16.74 -24.13
N ALA A 95 13.04 -17.72 -24.71
CA ALA A 95 12.06 -17.46 -25.76
C ALA A 95 10.95 -16.52 -25.26
N THR A 96 10.47 -16.74 -24.03
CA THR A 96 9.47 -15.87 -23.39
C THR A 96 9.99 -14.44 -23.24
N ALA A 97 11.22 -14.26 -22.76
CA ALA A 97 11.84 -12.95 -22.63
C ALA A 97 11.94 -12.22 -23.96
N LEU A 98 12.39 -12.90 -25.02
CA LEU A 98 12.48 -12.32 -26.37
C LEU A 98 11.11 -11.95 -26.95
N HIS A 99 10.11 -12.81 -26.79
CA HIS A 99 8.75 -12.51 -27.21
C HIS A 99 8.15 -11.32 -26.47
N ALA A 100 8.35 -11.24 -25.15
CA ALA A 100 7.88 -10.14 -24.32
C ALA A 100 8.57 -8.81 -24.68
N LEU A 101 9.89 -8.79 -24.84
CA LEU A 101 10.64 -7.60 -25.24
C LEU A 101 10.22 -7.09 -26.63
N ARG A 102 10.06 -8.01 -27.60
CA ARG A 102 9.59 -7.64 -28.96
C ARG A 102 8.19 -7.04 -28.91
N ARG A 103 7.29 -7.68 -28.15
CA ARG A 103 5.92 -7.20 -27.96
C ARG A 103 5.88 -5.83 -27.28
N ALA A 104 6.67 -5.65 -26.22
CA ALA A 104 6.76 -4.39 -25.48
C ALA A 104 7.32 -3.24 -26.32
N LEU A 105 8.35 -3.51 -27.15
CA LEU A 105 8.89 -2.52 -28.10
C LEU A 105 7.82 -2.08 -29.10
N ALA A 106 7.08 -3.04 -29.65
CA ALA A 106 6.00 -2.74 -30.58
C ALA A 106 4.88 -1.91 -29.93
N ILE A 107 4.51 -2.21 -28.68
CA ILE A 107 3.53 -1.43 -27.90
C ILE A 107 4.04 0.00 -27.68
N GLY A 108 5.30 0.16 -27.27
CA GLY A 108 5.93 1.48 -27.10
C GLY A 108 5.90 2.31 -28.38
N LEU A 109 6.26 1.71 -29.51
CA LEU A 109 6.23 2.37 -30.83
C LEU A 109 4.80 2.77 -31.25
N ALA A 110 3.82 1.88 -31.05
CA ALA A 110 2.41 2.16 -31.36
C ALA A 110 1.86 3.33 -30.51
N LEU A 111 2.21 3.39 -29.22
CA LEU A 111 1.84 4.51 -28.36
C LEU A 111 2.51 5.82 -28.78
N GLY A 112 3.79 5.78 -29.13
CA GLY A 112 4.51 6.94 -29.64
C GLY A 112 3.87 7.50 -30.90
N GLU A 113 3.48 6.62 -31.84
CA GLU A 113 2.78 7.01 -33.06
C GLU A 113 1.40 7.61 -32.79
N THR A 114 0.61 6.96 -31.92
CA THR A 114 -0.71 7.47 -31.48
C THR A 114 -0.59 8.85 -30.84
N PHE A 115 0.43 9.06 -30.00
CA PHE A 115 0.74 10.36 -29.42
C PHE A 115 1.14 11.38 -30.48
N ALA A 116 1.95 10.99 -31.46
CA ALA A 116 2.40 11.88 -32.52
C ALA A 116 1.24 12.33 -33.43
N GLU A 117 0.27 11.46 -33.68
CA GLU A 117 -0.96 11.79 -34.40
C GLU A 117 -1.85 12.74 -33.59
N ALA A 118 -2.10 12.42 -32.32
CA ALA A 118 -2.95 13.22 -31.44
C ALA A 118 -2.43 14.64 -31.19
N THR A 119 -1.11 14.83 -31.21
CA THR A 119 -0.46 16.13 -30.94
C THR A 119 -0.09 16.92 -32.21
N GLY A 120 -0.30 16.34 -33.39
CA GLY A 120 0.11 16.94 -34.67
C GLY A 120 1.62 16.87 -34.98
N LEU A 121 2.40 16.17 -34.16
CA LEU A 121 3.82 15.91 -34.39
C LEU A 121 4.05 15.12 -35.69
N ALA A 122 3.14 14.22 -36.08
CA ALA A 122 3.27 13.44 -37.31
C ALA A 122 3.43 14.34 -38.56
N GLU A 123 2.65 15.42 -38.66
CA GLU A 123 2.75 16.39 -39.76
C GLU A 123 4.01 17.26 -39.68
N LEU A 124 4.47 17.58 -38.46
CA LEU A 124 5.73 18.27 -38.25
C LEU A 124 6.93 17.43 -38.70
N LYS A 125 6.93 16.13 -38.42
CA LYS A 125 7.96 15.19 -38.89
C LYS A 125 8.01 15.12 -40.42
N LYS A 126 6.85 15.03 -41.08
CA LYS A 126 6.75 15.08 -42.55
C LYS A 126 7.31 16.38 -43.12
N SER A 127 6.94 17.51 -42.53
CA SER A 127 7.44 18.84 -42.93
C SER A 127 8.95 18.98 -42.73
N ASN A 128 9.50 18.45 -41.63
CA ASN A 128 10.93 18.45 -41.38
C ASN A 128 11.69 17.59 -42.41
N LEU A 129 11.17 16.39 -42.73
CA LEU A 129 11.75 15.51 -43.74
C LEU A 129 11.73 16.14 -45.15
N ALA A 130 10.69 16.90 -45.47
CA ALA A 130 10.58 17.66 -46.71
C ALA A 130 11.40 18.97 -46.73
N GLY A 131 12.06 19.33 -45.62
CA GLY A 131 12.81 20.59 -45.50
C GLY A 131 11.93 21.84 -45.44
N SER A 132 10.64 21.70 -45.18
CA SER A 132 9.64 22.78 -45.17
C SER A 132 9.15 23.16 -43.78
N LEU A 133 9.80 22.68 -42.71
CA LEU A 133 9.44 23.01 -41.33
C LEU A 133 9.66 24.51 -41.06
N PRO A 134 8.62 25.28 -40.68
CA PRO A 134 8.79 26.69 -40.35
C PRO A 134 9.70 26.87 -39.13
N GLN A 135 10.66 27.80 -39.21
CA GLN A 135 11.60 28.08 -38.10
C GLN A 135 10.88 28.48 -36.79
N THR A 136 9.70 29.11 -36.90
CA THR A 136 8.86 29.47 -35.75
C THR A 136 8.30 28.27 -34.98
N ARG A 137 8.24 27.09 -35.59
CA ARG A 137 7.76 25.84 -34.96
C ARG A 137 8.89 24.91 -34.53
N ALA A 138 10.15 25.32 -34.66
CA ALA A 138 11.30 24.48 -34.30
C ALA A 138 11.34 24.09 -32.82
N ALA A 139 10.98 25.03 -31.92
CA ALA A 139 10.91 24.75 -30.48
C ALA A 139 9.78 23.77 -30.14
N GLU A 140 8.59 23.99 -30.68
CA GLU A 140 7.43 23.09 -30.54
C GLU A 140 7.77 21.68 -31.05
N PHE A 141 8.43 21.58 -32.20
CA PHE A 141 8.86 20.30 -32.77
C PHE A 141 9.83 19.56 -31.85
N ALA A 142 10.82 20.26 -31.28
CA ALA A 142 11.76 19.67 -30.34
C ALA A 142 11.09 19.20 -29.03
N GLU A 143 10.16 19.98 -28.48
CA GLU A 143 9.38 19.60 -27.30
C GLU A 143 8.55 18.35 -27.56
N LEU A 144 7.86 18.29 -28.71
CA LEU A 144 7.02 17.16 -29.07
C LEU A 144 7.83 15.89 -29.37
N LEU A 145 9.02 16.01 -30.00
CA LEU A 145 9.93 14.88 -30.17
C LEU A 145 10.41 14.31 -28.83
N ALA A 146 10.72 15.19 -27.87
CA ALA A 146 11.11 14.77 -26.53
C ALA A 146 9.96 14.09 -25.77
N ALA A 147 8.75 14.65 -25.88
CA ALA A 147 7.55 14.06 -25.30
C ALA A 147 7.24 12.67 -25.90
N GLU A 148 7.29 12.54 -27.23
CA GLU A 148 7.10 11.25 -27.90
C GLU A 148 8.15 10.22 -27.47
N ALA A 149 9.41 10.61 -27.34
CA ALA A 149 10.47 9.73 -26.84
C ALA A 149 10.14 9.19 -25.44
N LEU A 150 9.69 10.06 -24.53
CA LEU A 150 9.26 9.67 -23.18
C LEU A 150 8.05 8.73 -23.19
N VAL A 151 7.04 9.01 -24.02
CA VAL A 151 5.85 8.16 -24.18
C VAL A 151 6.23 6.78 -24.70
N THR A 152 7.09 6.73 -25.72
CA THR A 152 7.55 5.47 -26.35
C THR A 152 8.31 4.62 -25.34
N MET A 153 9.27 5.22 -24.61
CA MET A 153 10.02 4.52 -23.58
C MET A 153 9.12 4.07 -22.42
N ALA A 154 8.14 4.88 -22.01
CA ALA A 154 7.21 4.53 -20.95
C ALA A 154 6.32 3.34 -21.35
N GLY A 155 5.80 3.34 -22.58
CA GLY A 155 5.06 2.21 -23.13
C GLY A 155 5.90 0.93 -23.17
N PHE A 156 7.15 1.02 -23.63
CA PHE A 156 8.10 -0.10 -23.64
C PHE A 156 8.39 -0.64 -22.23
N ALA A 157 8.77 0.23 -21.29
CA ALA A 157 9.11 -0.18 -19.93
C ALA A 157 7.92 -0.82 -19.22
N ASN A 158 6.75 -0.21 -19.35
CA ASN A 158 5.52 -0.67 -18.72
C ASN A 158 5.05 -2.02 -19.28
N ALA A 159 5.00 -2.16 -20.61
CA ALA A 159 4.67 -3.43 -21.25
C ALA A 159 5.70 -4.51 -20.93
N THR A 160 7.00 -4.19 -20.85
CA THR A 160 8.05 -5.15 -20.48
C THR A 160 7.83 -5.68 -19.07
N ALA A 161 7.67 -4.78 -18.09
CA ALA A 161 7.42 -5.18 -16.71
C ALA A 161 6.16 -6.05 -16.58
N PHE A 162 5.08 -5.65 -17.26
CA PHE A 162 3.80 -6.33 -17.24
C PHE A 162 3.81 -7.72 -17.88
N LEU A 163 4.52 -7.88 -19.01
CA LEU A 163 4.58 -9.16 -19.74
C LEU A 163 5.56 -10.15 -19.09
N ILE A 164 6.61 -9.66 -18.45
CA ILE A 164 7.63 -10.50 -17.80
C ILE A 164 7.19 -10.97 -16.41
N ALA A 165 6.41 -10.17 -15.68
CA ALA A 165 6.05 -10.43 -14.29
C ALA A 165 5.41 -11.81 -13.99
N PRO A 166 4.59 -12.44 -14.86
CA PRO A 166 4.10 -13.81 -14.63
C PRO A 166 5.20 -14.88 -14.60
N HIS A 167 6.37 -14.57 -15.15
CA HIS A 167 7.51 -15.47 -15.30
C HIS A 167 8.61 -15.22 -14.26
N GLN A 168 8.45 -14.23 -13.38
CA GLN A 168 9.38 -14.00 -12.28
C GLN A 168 9.32 -15.14 -11.26
N GLY A 169 10.50 -15.67 -10.93
CA GLY A 169 10.71 -16.61 -9.81
C GLY A 169 10.98 -15.88 -8.49
N GLU A 170 11.57 -16.60 -7.53
CA GLU A 170 11.98 -16.04 -6.23
C GLU A 170 13.31 -15.27 -6.30
N THR A 171 14.05 -15.45 -7.40
CA THR A 171 15.34 -14.80 -7.66
C THR A 171 15.16 -13.31 -7.88
N ALA A 172 15.84 -12.49 -7.07
CA ALA A 172 15.90 -11.05 -7.24
C ALA A 172 17.29 -10.62 -7.69
N VAL A 173 17.34 -9.66 -8.63
CA VAL A 173 18.57 -9.03 -9.10
C VAL A 173 18.48 -7.54 -8.79
N GLU A 174 19.46 -7.02 -8.08
CA GLU A 174 19.58 -5.58 -7.84
C GLU A 174 20.45 -4.96 -8.93
N ILE A 175 19.83 -4.12 -9.75
CA ILE A 175 20.54 -3.30 -10.73
C ILE A 175 20.72 -1.87 -10.19
N GLY A 176 21.71 -1.15 -10.73
CA GLY A 176 21.82 0.29 -10.52
C GLY A 176 20.67 1.05 -11.20
N GLY A 177 20.57 2.35 -10.92
CA GLY A 177 19.57 3.19 -11.58
C GLY A 177 19.88 3.39 -13.07
N VAL A 178 18.83 3.43 -13.90
CA VAL A 178 18.94 3.63 -15.35
C VAL A 178 19.36 5.07 -15.69
N GLU A 179 20.36 5.23 -16.57
CA GLU A 179 21.01 6.51 -16.89
C GLU A 179 20.84 6.96 -18.36
N GLU A 180 20.90 6.04 -19.34
CA GLU A 180 20.95 6.29 -20.80
C GLU A 180 19.57 6.62 -21.40
N ILE A 181 18.83 7.51 -20.76
CA ILE A 181 17.53 7.97 -21.24
C ILE A 181 17.73 9.17 -22.16
N LEU A 182 17.49 8.97 -23.45
CA LEU A 182 17.64 9.99 -24.50
C LEU A 182 16.26 10.52 -24.92
N THR A 183 16.19 11.81 -25.26
CA THR A 183 14.93 12.48 -25.63
C THR A 183 15.01 13.20 -26.98
N ASP A 184 16.01 12.89 -27.81
CA ASP A 184 16.17 13.51 -29.12
C ASP A 184 15.05 13.06 -30.10
N ASN A 185 14.71 11.77 -30.06
CA ASN A 185 13.64 11.14 -30.85
C ASN A 185 13.37 9.71 -30.33
N ALA A 186 12.19 9.16 -30.63
CA ALA A 186 11.76 7.85 -30.15
C ALA A 186 12.71 6.67 -30.52
N PRO A 187 13.16 6.49 -31.78
CA PRO A 187 14.11 5.41 -32.11
C PRO A 187 15.41 5.46 -31.31
N LEU A 188 16.05 6.64 -31.24
CA LEU A 188 17.30 6.79 -30.49
C LEU A 188 17.09 6.56 -28.98
N ALA A 189 15.94 6.97 -28.45
CA ALA A 189 15.57 6.73 -27.07
C ALA A 189 15.47 5.23 -26.74
N LEU A 190 14.82 4.45 -27.61
CA LEU A 190 14.77 3.00 -27.49
C LEU A 190 16.15 2.36 -27.63
N HIS A 191 17.00 2.83 -28.56
CA HIS A 191 18.36 2.31 -28.69
C HIS A 191 19.20 2.53 -27.41
N GLY A 192 19.05 3.68 -26.76
CA GLY A 192 19.66 3.94 -25.45
C GLY A 192 19.18 2.97 -24.37
N CYS A 193 17.87 2.73 -24.31
CA CYS A 193 17.29 1.77 -23.37
C CYS A 193 17.81 0.35 -23.60
N LEU A 194 17.78 -0.12 -24.86
CA LEU A 194 18.22 -1.46 -25.22
C LEU A 194 19.73 -1.66 -24.99
N TRP A 195 20.53 -0.62 -25.22
CA TRP A 195 21.95 -0.65 -24.89
C TRP A 195 22.17 -0.83 -23.38
N GLU A 196 21.45 -0.11 -22.54
CA GLU A 196 21.63 -0.22 -21.09
C GLU A 196 21.12 -1.57 -20.56
N LEU A 197 19.99 -2.06 -21.07
CA LEU A 197 19.51 -3.41 -20.79
C LEU A 197 20.54 -4.48 -21.19
N ASP A 198 21.23 -4.32 -22.33
CA ASP A 198 22.31 -5.22 -22.75
C ASP A 198 23.46 -5.25 -21.74
N GLN A 199 23.83 -4.09 -21.19
CA GLN A 199 24.86 -3.99 -20.15
C GLN A 199 24.43 -4.65 -18.84
N ASP A 200 23.17 -4.51 -18.44
CA ASP A 200 22.64 -5.15 -17.23
C ASP A 200 22.56 -6.66 -17.41
N LEU A 201 22.06 -7.14 -18.54
CA LEU A 201 22.06 -8.56 -18.88
C LEU A 201 23.48 -9.11 -18.91
N ALA A 202 24.44 -8.39 -19.50
CA ALA A 202 25.84 -8.81 -19.52
C ALA A 202 26.44 -8.99 -18.11
N ALA A 203 25.98 -8.20 -17.14
CA ALA A 203 26.47 -8.22 -15.77
C ALA A 203 25.80 -9.29 -14.90
N PHE A 204 24.50 -9.54 -15.11
CA PHE A 204 23.67 -10.28 -14.16
C PHE A 204 22.99 -11.53 -14.74
N ALA A 205 22.77 -11.61 -16.05
CA ALA A 205 22.08 -12.73 -16.70
C ALA A 205 23.03 -13.93 -16.86
N THR A 206 23.08 -14.77 -15.82
CA THR A 206 23.92 -15.98 -15.74
C THR A 206 23.14 -17.29 -15.74
N THR A 207 21.82 -17.17 -15.61
CA THR A 207 20.81 -18.22 -15.64
C THR A 207 19.51 -17.61 -16.14
N ASP A 208 18.59 -18.42 -16.64
CA ASP A 208 17.27 -17.95 -17.09
C ASP A 208 16.50 -17.16 -16.03
N ASP A 209 16.53 -17.61 -14.77
CA ASP A 209 15.86 -16.92 -13.66
C ASP A 209 16.48 -15.53 -13.44
N THR A 210 17.81 -15.43 -13.48
CA THR A 210 18.48 -14.13 -13.37
C THR A 210 18.26 -13.25 -14.61
N THR A 211 18.08 -13.83 -15.80
CA THR A 211 17.72 -13.08 -17.02
C THR A 211 16.36 -12.40 -16.85
N ILE A 212 15.35 -13.16 -16.42
CA ILE A 212 14.00 -12.65 -16.16
C ILE A 212 14.01 -11.60 -15.05
N ALA A 213 14.71 -11.88 -13.95
CA ALA A 213 14.84 -10.94 -12.82
C ALA A 213 15.52 -9.62 -13.23
N THR A 214 16.57 -9.69 -14.07
CA THR A 214 17.30 -8.52 -14.57
C THR A 214 16.41 -7.67 -15.48
N ILE A 215 15.68 -8.27 -16.43
CA ILE A 215 14.76 -7.55 -17.33
C ILE A 215 13.67 -6.83 -16.52
N ALA A 216 13.12 -7.51 -15.51
CA ALA A 216 12.07 -6.92 -14.69
C ALA A 216 12.59 -5.77 -13.81
N ALA A 217 13.74 -5.93 -13.16
CA ALA A 217 14.37 -4.88 -12.37
C ALA A 217 14.73 -3.67 -13.25
N TYR A 218 15.22 -3.92 -14.47
CA TYR A 218 15.46 -2.88 -15.48
C TYR A 218 14.20 -2.10 -15.85
N ALA A 219 13.12 -2.80 -16.16
CA ALA A 219 11.86 -2.17 -16.53
C ALA A 219 11.30 -1.31 -15.37
N GLU A 220 11.41 -1.78 -14.13
CA GLU A 220 11.01 -1.03 -12.93
C GLU A 220 11.83 0.26 -12.76
N GLN A 221 13.16 0.16 -12.81
CA GLN A 221 14.04 1.33 -12.70
C GLN A 221 13.83 2.33 -13.85
N LEU A 222 13.65 1.84 -15.08
CA LEU A 222 13.34 2.68 -16.23
C LEU A 222 12.02 3.43 -16.03
N MET A 223 10.96 2.76 -15.58
CA MET A 223 9.67 3.41 -15.28
C MET A 223 9.81 4.51 -14.21
N GLU A 224 10.53 4.24 -13.12
CA GLU A 224 10.76 5.22 -12.06
C GLU A 224 11.43 6.50 -12.61
N LYS A 225 12.51 6.33 -13.39
CA LYS A 225 13.23 7.46 -14.00
C LYS A 225 12.38 8.22 -15.01
N LEU A 226 11.58 7.52 -15.81
CA LEU A 226 10.70 8.14 -16.79
C LEU A 226 9.58 8.94 -16.11
N ALA A 227 8.98 8.41 -15.04
CA ALA A 227 7.96 9.14 -14.26
C ALA A 227 8.50 10.45 -13.67
N ILE A 228 9.73 10.42 -13.13
CA ILE A 228 10.41 11.62 -12.62
C ILE A 228 10.64 12.65 -13.75
N ARG A 229 11.14 12.20 -14.92
CA ARG A 229 11.37 13.10 -16.06
C ARG A 229 10.07 13.66 -16.63
N ALA A 230 9.03 12.85 -16.72
CA ALA A 230 7.72 13.26 -17.20
C ALA A 230 7.09 14.36 -16.33
N GLY A 231 7.34 14.35 -15.02
CA GLY A 231 6.81 15.36 -14.10
C GLY A 231 7.29 16.80 -14.35
N SER A 232 8.36 17.00 -15.13
CA SER A 232 8.85 18.34 -15.50
C SER A 232 8.87 18.61 -17.01
N ALA A 233 8.50 17.63 -17.84
CA ALA A 233 8.50 17.76 -19.29
C ALA A 233 7.16 18.33 -19.81
N PRO A 234 7.18 19.30 -20.75
CA PRO A 234 5.95 19.86 -21.33
C PRO A 234 5.29 18.87 -22.31
N ARG A 235 4.01 19.13 -22.66
CA ARG A 235 3.26 18.42 -23.73
C ARG A 235 2.87 16.97 -23.41
N LEU A 236 2.96 16.55 -22.15
CA LEU A 236 2.62 15.20 -21.72
C LEU A 236 1.26 15.10 -21.02
N GLU A 237 0.57 16.21 -20.80
CA GLU A 237 -0.67 16.26 -19.99
C GLU A 237 -1.75 15.33 -20.56
N GLY A 238 -1.90 15.33 -21.88
CA GLY A 238 -2.87 14.47 -22.57
C GLY A 238 -2.55 12.98 -22.41
N PHE A 239 -1.28 12.58 -22.52
CA PHE A 239 -0.87 11.19 -22.32
C PHE A 239 -0.94 10.77 -20.85
N ALA A 240 -0.50 11.63 -19.93
CA ALA A 240 -0.51 11.37 -18.50
C ALA A 240 -1.92 11.15 -17.93
N ALA A 241 -2.93 11.79 -18.52
CA ALA A 241 -4.34 11.64 -18.15
C ALA A 241 -5.08 10.53 -18.93
N ALA A 242 -4.50 9.99 -19.98
CA ALA A 242 -5.12 8.97 -20.82
C ALA A 242 -4.90 7.55 -20.30
N SER A 243 -5.86 6.68 -20.61
CA SER A 243 -5.78 5.23 -20.36
C SER A 243 -5.86 4.50 -21.70
N TYR A 244 -4.86 3.68 -22.02
CA TYR A 244 -4.80 2.87 -23.23
C TYR A 244 -4.94 1.40 -22.91
N ARG A 245 -5.92 0.72 -23.51
CA ARG A 245 -6.23 -0.69 -23.30
C ARG A 245 -5.75 -1.53 -24.49
N ILE A 246 -4.97 -2.56 -24.21
CA ILE A 246 -4.51 -3.55 -25.17
C ILE A 246 -5.20 -4.87 -24.82
N GLU A 247 -6.28 -5.18 -25.54
CA GLU A 247 -7.14 -6.32 -25.19
C GLU A 247 -6.42 -7.67 -25.25
N ALA A 248 -5.58 -7.87 -26.27
CA ALA A 248 -4.86 -9.13 -26.50
C ALA A 248 -3.97 -9.53 -25.30
N ASP A 249 -3.44 -8.54 -24.59
CA ASP A 249 -2.57 -8.73 -23.43
C ASP A 249 -3.27 -8.45 -22.10
N ASP A 250 -4.57 -8.11 -22.07
CA ASP A 250 -5.25 -7.63 -20.85
C ASP A 250 -4.48 -6.47 -20.17
N LEU A 251 -3.73 -5.70 -20.94
CA LEU A 251 -2.83 -4.65 -20.47
C LEU A 251 -3.53 -3.30 -20.55
N THR A 252 -3.47 -2.52 -19.48
CA THR A 252 -3.94 -1.13 -19.46
C THR A 252 -2.79 -0.21 -19.07
N ILE A 253 -2.41 0.71 -19.96
CA ILE A 253 -1.36 1.70 -19.75
C ILE A 253 -2.00 3.03 -19.34
N ASN A 254 -1.70 3.49 -18.12
CA ASN A 254 -2.25 4.72 -17.53
C ASN A 254 -1.15 5.78 -17.40
N GLY A 255 -0.89 6.51 -18.49
CA GLY A 255 0.19 7.49 -18.56
C GLY A 255 1.56 6.90 -18.14
N PHE A 256 2.21 7.54 -17.16
CA PHE A 256 3.50 7.10 -16.61
C PHE A 256 3.36 6.21 -15.35
N THR A 257 2.17 5.69 -15.08
CA THR A 257 1.91 4.80 -13.95
C THR A 257 2.20 3.35 -14.34
N PRO A 258 2.99 2.58 -13.56
CA PRO A 258 3.24 1.17 -13.84
C PRO A 258 1.94 0.36 -13.90
N ALA A 259 1.73 -0.36 -15.01
CA ALA A 259 0.67 -1.35 -15.14
C ALA A 259 1.12 -2.62 -14.43
N ARG A 260 0.19 -3.29 -13.74
CA ARG A 260 0.51 -4.49 -12.97
C ARG A 260 -0.21 -5.70 -13.57
N ARG A 261 0.51 -6.59 -14.28
CA ARG A 261 0.15 -8.03 -14.44
C ARG A 261 1.23 -8.80 -13.72
N GLY A 262 0.96 -9.16 -12.51
CA GLY A 262 1.90 -9.93 -11.72
C GLY A 262 1.21 -10.06 -10.40
N LYS A 263 0.81 -11.32 -10.09
CA LYS A 263 0.05 -11.75 -8.91
C LYS A 263 -0.18 -10.57 -7.98
N GLY A 264 -1.31 -9.85 -8.11
CA GLY A 264 -1.71 -8.95 -7.03
C GLY A 264 -1.67 -9.84 -5.81
N GLN A 265 -0.66 -9.65 -4.93
CA GLN A 265 -0.06 -10.72 -4.12
C GLN A 265 -1.14 -11.74 -3.82
N THR A 266 -1.15 -12.88 -4.53
CA THR A 266 -2.25 -13.86 -4.37
C THR A 266 -2.35 -14.02 -2.89
N LEU A 267 -3.47 -13.62 -2.28
CA LEU A 267 -3.48 -13.41 -0.84
C LEU A 267 -3.06 -14.73 -0.19
N THR A 268 -1.81 -14.84 0.25
CA THR A 268 -1.24 -16.08 0.83
C THR A 268 -1.69 -16.24 2.27
N MET A 269 -2.73 -15.49 2.64
CA MET A 269 -3.34 -15.50 3.94
C MET A 269 -4.55 -16.43 3.88
N SER A 270 -4.60 -17.41 4.79
CA SER A 270 -5.80 -18.20 5.01
C SER A 270 -6.89 -17.29 5.57
N PHE A 271 -7.94 -17.05 4.79
CA PHE A 271 -9.12 -16.35 5.29
C PHE A 271 -9.81 -17.15 6.39
N LYS A 272 -10.50 -16.41 7.27
CA LYS A 272 -11.26 -16.96 8.39
C LYS A 272 -12.69 -16.47 8.34
N LYS A 273 -13.65 -17.32 8.63
CA LYS A 273 -15.05 -16.92 8.76
C LYS A 273 -15.33 -16.33 10.14
N PRO A 274 -16.38 -15.52 10.31
CA PRO A 274 -16.73 -14.93 11.61
C PRO A 274 -16.93 -15.93 12.76
N ASN A 275 -17.36 -17.16 12.45
CA ASN A 275 -17.51 -18.25 13.41
C ASN A 275 -16.18 -18.94 13.79
N GLU A 276 -15.14 -18.81 12.96
CA GLU A 276 -13.79 -19.31 13.26
C GLU A 276 -12.99 -18.37 14.17
N VAL A 277 -13.49 -17.16 14.41
CA VAL A 277 -12.93 -16.25 15.41
C VAL A 277 -13.75 -16.40 16.69
N VAL A 278 -13.25 -17.16 17.66
CA VAL A 278 -13.98 -17.44 18.91
C VAL A 278 -13.79 -16.30 19.92
N GLY A 279 -14.84 -15.97 20.68
CA GLY A 279 -14.87 -14.77 21.54
C GLY A 279 -14.88 -13.46 20.75
N ASN A 280 -14.26 -12.41 21.30
CA ASN A 280 -14.04 -11.12 20.64
C ASN A 280 -15.30 -10.47 20.01
N HIS A 281 -16.49 -10.67 20.60
CA HIS A 281 -17.78 -10.35 19.95
C HIS A 281 -17.87 -8.90 19.44
N ILE A 282 -17.37 -7.94 20.23
CA ILE A 282 -17.40 -6.50 19.89
C ILE A 282 -16.46 -6.22 18.71
N ALA A 283 -15.21 -6.69 18.78
CA ALA A 283 -14.24 -6.50 17.71
C ALA A 283 -14.69 -7.17 16.40
N LYS A 284 -15.31 -8.36 16.47
CA LYS A 284 -15.89 -9.02 15.29
C LYS A 284 -17.00 -8.20 14.66
N TYR A 285 -17.92 -7.70 15.48
CA TYR A 285 -19.02 -6.85 15.02
C TYR A 285 -18.51 -5.60 14.31
N GLN A 286 -17.56 -4.90 14.94
CA GLN A 286 -16.98 -3.67 14.38
C GLN A 286 -16.20 -3.95 13.08
N ALA A 287 -15.46 -5.06 13.01
CA ALA A 287 -14.75 -5.48 11.79
C ALA A 287 -15.72 -5.83 10.64
N MET A 288 -16.79 -6.57 10.92
CA MET A 288 -17.82 -6.91 9.93
C MET A 288 -18.50 -5.66 9.39
N LYS A 289 -18.85 -4.72 10.27
CA LYS A 289 -19.47 -3.45 9.90
C LYS A 289 -18.55 -2.60 9.02
N LEU A 290 -17.28 -2.48 9.41
CA LEU A 290 -16.29 -1.72 8.65
C LEU A 290 -16.02 -2.34 7.28
N ALA A 291 -15.97 -3.67 7.18
CA ALA A 291 -15.87 -4.38 5.91
C ALA A 291 -17.01 -4.01 4.95
N LYS A 292 -18.25 -3.94 5.46
CA LYS A 292 -19.43 -3.53 4.66
C LYS A 292 -19.41 -2.03 4.32
N MET A 293 -18.94 -1.17 5.23
CA MET A 293 -18.83 0.28 4.99
C MET A 293 -17.87 0.61 3.85
N LEU A 294 -16.74 -0.10 3.74
CA LEU A 294 -15.78 0.05 2.64
C LEU A 294 -16.43 -0.14 1.27
N MET A 295 -17.32 -1.13 1.15
CA MET A 295 -18.00 -1.47 -0.10
C MET A 295 -18.94 -0.38 -0.60
N ALA A 296 -19.38 0.55 0.25
CA ALA A 296 -20.24 1.66 -0.16
C ALA A 296 -19.52 2.71 -1.03
N TYR A 297 -18.19 2.62 -1.17
CA TYR A 297 -17.38 3.52 -1.97
C TYR A 297 -17.85 3.59 -3.43
N ASP A 298 -17.80 4.79 -3.99
CA ASP A 298 -18.15 5.09 -5.37
C ASP A 298 -16.88 5.45 -6.14
N PHE A 299 -16.47 4.59 -7.08
CA PHE A 299 -15.21 4.73 -7.81
C PHE A 299 -15.23 5.91 -8.79
N ASP A 300 -16.39 6.27 -9.33
CA ASP A 300 -16.54 7.38 -10.27
C ASP A 300 -16.38 8.72 -9.53
N ARG A 301 -17.09 8.88 -8.41
CA ARG A 301 -17.02 10.11 -7.60
C ARG A 301 -15.83 10.17 -6.67
N LYS A 302 -15.19 9.02 -6.42
CA LYS A 302 -14.11 8.84 -5.44
C LYS A 302 -14.52 9.28 -4.03
N LEU A 303 -15.75 8.93 -3.64
CA LEU A 303 -16.36 9.27 -2.35
C LEU A 303 -17.12 8.09 -1.74
N ASN A 304 -17.13 8.02 -0.42
CA ASN A 304 -17.94 7.07 0.35
C ASN A 304 -19.00 7.84 1.16
N PRO A 305 -20.29 7.45 1.13
CA PRO A 305 -21.32 8.10 1.93
C PRO A 305 -21.00 8.16 3.43
N PHE A 306 -20.38 7.12 3.99
CA PHE A 306 -19.97 7.10 5.40
C PHE A 306 -18.84 8.11 5.69
N ALA A 307 -17.96 8.36 4.73
CA ALA A 307 -16.90 9.36 4.86
C ALA A 307 -17.50 10.78 4.79
N GLU A 308 -18.47 11.01 3.91
CA GLU A 308 -19.19 12.28 3.81
C GLU A 308 -19.96 12.62 5.11
N MET A 309 -20.58 11.61 5.74
CA MET A 309 -21.33 11.80 6.99
C MET A 309 -20.44 11.83 8.25
N GLY A 310 -19.13 11.57 8.11
CA GLY A 310 -18.18 11.59 9.22
C GLY A 310 -18.25 10.37 10.14
N GLY A 311 -18.68 9.21 9.64
CA GLY A 311 -18.76 7.94 10.40
C GLY A 311 -17.82 6.86 9.90
N PHE A 312 -17.02 7.13 8.87
CA PHE A 312 -16.10 6.17 8.30
C PHE A 312 -14.84 6.02 9.17
N ILE A 313 -14.53 4.79 9.53
CA ILE A 313 -13.35 4.46 10.34
C ILE A 313 -12.15 4.27 9.41
N PHE A 314 -11.41 5.35 9.18
CA PHE A 314 -10.22 5.33 8.34
C PHE A 314 -9.03 4.61 8.99
N THR A 315 -8.89 4.76 10.30
CA THR A 315 -7.84 4.14 11.12
C THR A 315 -8.48 3.53 12.35
N PHE A 316 -8.05 2.34 12.75
CA PHE A 316 -8.45 1.74 14.03
C PHE A 316 -7.27 1.07 14.73
N MET A 317 -7.35 0.96 16.05
CA MET A 317 -6.40 0.23 16.87
C MET A 317 -7.02 -1.09 17.33
N GLY A 318 -6.37 -2.22 17.05
CA GLY A 318 -6.72 -3.53 17.59
C GLY A 318 -5.75 -3.93 18.69
N ASP A 319 -6.19 -3.86 19.94
CA ASP A 319 -5.33 -4.10 21.10
C ASP A 319 -5.79 -5.31 21.91
N GLY A 320 -4.83 -6.09 22.38
CA GLY A 320 -5.08 -7.33 23.10
C GLY A 320 -3.79 -8.03 23.48
N ALA A 321 -3.83 -8.85 24.52
CA ALA A 321 -2.67 -9.62 24.96
C ALA A 321 -2.15 -10.56 23.84
N PRO A 322 -0.90 -11.01 23.90
CA PRO A 322 -0.39 -12.01 22.97
C PRO A 322 -1.27 -13.26 22.93
N GLY A 323 -1.64 -13.72 21.72
CA GLY A 323 -2.41 -14.95 21.53
C GLY A 323 -3.94 -14.80 21.62
N THR A 324 -4.50 -13.59 21.71
CA THR A 324 -5.95 -13.37 21.82
C THR A 324 -6.72 -13.39 20.48
N GLY A 325 -6.06 -13.71 19.37
CA GLY A 325 -6.69 -13.86 18.06
C GLY A 325 -6.69 -12.61 17.17
N LYS A 326 -5.80 -11.64 17.39
CA LYS A 326 -5.65 -10.45 16.52
C LYS A 326 -5.38 -10.81 15.06
N THR A 327 -4.43 -11.71 14.81
CA THR A 327 -4.13 -12.19 13.45
C THR A 327 -5.34 -12.89 12.83
N THR A 328 -6.11 -13.66 13.61
CA THR A 328 -7.33 -14.32 13.13
C THR A 328 -8.43 -13.30 12.81
N LEU A 329 -8.51 -12.20 13.56
CA LEU A 329 -9.42 -11.09 13.27
C LEU A 329 -9.04 -10.36 11.98
N ILE A 330 -7.74 -10.13 11.72
CA ILE A 330 -7.23 -9.58 10.45
C ILE A 330 -7.61 -10.51 9.29
N GLN A 331 -7.35 -11.81 9.44
CA GLN A 331 -7.69 -12.84 8.45
C GLN A 331 -9.18 -12.87 8.13
N MET A 332 -10.01 -12.68 9.15
CA MET A 332 -11.45 -12.62 9.00
C MET A 332 -11.88 -11.36 8.25
N MET A 333 -11.40 -10.19 8.66
CA MET A 333 -11.79 -8.93 8.04
C MET A 333 -11.35 -8.86 6.58
N ALA A 334 -10.12 -9.24 6.26
CA ALA A 334 -9.63 -9.28 4.88
C ALA A 334 -10.40 -10.30 4.02
N GLY A 335 -10.80 -11.44 4.61
CA GLY A 335 -11.62 -12.44 3.92
C GLY A 335 -13.00 -11.90 3.57
N LEU A 336 -13.67 -11.25 4.52
CA LEU A 336 -14.97 -10.63 4.27
C LEU A 336 -14.88 -9.55 3.18
N ILE A 337 -13.89 -8.66 3.24
CA ILE A 337 -13.73 -7.61 2.22
C ILE A 337 -13.42 -8.22 0.86
N ASN A 338 -12.55 -9.24 0.81
CA ASN A 338 -12.26 -9.96 -0.42
C ASN A 338 -13.52 -10.57 -1.03
N ASP A 339 -14.32 -11.29 -0.24
CA ASP A 339 -15.53 -11.96 -0.71
C ASP A 339 -16.55 -10.93 -1.23
N TYR A 340 -16.77 -9.83 -0.50
CA TYR A 340 -17.66 -8.77 -0.95
C TYR A 340 -17.16 -8.08 -2.23
N ALA A 341 -15.85 -7.83 -2.32
CA ALA A 341 -15.23 -7.23 -3.50
C ALA A 341 -15.32 -8.16 -4.72
N GLN A 342 -15.12 -9.47 -4.56
CA GLN A 342 -15.30 -10.45 -5.62
C GLN A 342 -16.75 -10.48 -6.12
N ASN A 343 -17.73 -10.48 -5.21
CA ASN A 343 -19.15 -10.44 -5.58
C ASN A 343 -19.52 -9.17 -6.36
N ALA A 344 -18.94 -8.02 -5.99
CA ALA A 344 -19.19 -6.74 -6.64
C ALA A 344 -18.32 -6.47 -7.88
N GLY A 345 -17.33 -7.33 -8.18
CA GLY A 345 -16.34 -7.09 -9.22
C GLY A 345 -15.39 -5.92 -8.92
N TYR A 346 -15.22 -5.56 -7.65
CA TYR A 346 -14.33 -4.48 -7.23
C TYR A 346 -12.89 -4.98 -7.04
N PRO A 347 -11.88 -4.20 -7.45
CA PRO A 347 -10.49 -4.52 -7.15
C PRO A 347 -10.23 -4.36 -5.65
N PHE A 348 -9.75 -5.43 -5.01
CA PHE A 348 -9.36 -5.45 -3.60
C PHE A 348 -7.85 -5.55 -3.45
N ARG A 349 -7.30 -4.77 -2.51
CA ARG A 349 -5.89 -4.81 -2.13
C ARG A 349 -5.75 -4.89 -0.61
N TYR A 350 -5.22 -6.01 -0.14
CA TYR A 350 -4.72 -6.13 1.21
C TYR A 350 -3.20 -6.02 1.21
N GLN A 351 -2.65 -5.28 2.17
CA GLN A 351 -1.21 -5.21 2.39
C GLN A 351 -0.94 -5.16 3.90
N ASN A 352 0.08 -5.89 4.34
CA ASN A 352 0.56 -5.84 5.73
C ASN A 352 1.89 -5.09 5.79
N PHE A 353 2.05 -4.27 6.82
CA PHE A 353 3.30 -3.68 7.21
C PHE A 353 3.76 -4.28 8.54
N SER A 354 4.93 -4.91 8.52
CA SER A 354 5.49 -5.61 9.68
C SER A 354 6.97 -5.28 9.85
N ILE A 355 7.58 -5.78 10.93
CA ILE A 355 8.95 -5.45 11.36
C ILE A 355 10.00 -5.81 10.28
N ASP A 356 9.73 -6.82 9.45
CA ASP A 356 10.57 -7.24 8.31
C ASP A 356 10.79 -6.13 7.27
N GLN A 357 9.91 -5.13 7.23
CA GLN A 357 10.03 -3.99 6.32
C GLN A 357 10.82 -2.82 6.92
N ILE A 358 11.29 -2.96 8.16
CA ILE A 358 12.19 -2.01 8.82
C ILE A 358 13.63 -2.41 8.49
N ASP A 359 14.29 -1.52 7.75
CA ASP A 359 15.68 -1.68 7.33
C ASP A 359 16.62 -0.84 8.21
N SER A 360 17.82 -1.36 8.38
CA SER A 360 18.98 -0.69 8.96
C SER A 360 19.53 0.48 8.10
N TYR A 361 19.26 0.49 6.80
CA TYR A 361 19.67 1.55 5.87
C TYR A 361 18.76 2.78 5.99
N GLN A 362 19.38 3.94 6.24
CA GLN A 362 18.70 5.22 6.41
C GLN A 362 17.83 5.57 5.19
N GLY A 363 16.58 5.95 5.43
CA GLY A 363 15.60 6.33 4.41
C GLY A 363 14.83 5.16 3.78
N LYS A 364 15.33 3.93 3.81
CA LYS A 364 14.66 2.78 3.17
C LYS A 364 13.39 2.37 3.91
N SER A 365 13.45 2.36 5.25
CA SER A 365 12.27 2.13 6.12
C SER A 365 11.15 3.13 5.82
N GLY A 366 11.48 4.42 5.70
CA GLY A 366 10.51 5.45 5.30
C GLY A 366 9.94 5.25 3.89
N GLN A 367 10.76 4.87 2.91
CA GLN A 367 10.30 4.56 1.55
C GLN A 367 9.35 3.35 1.50
N ASN A 368 9.67 2.30 2.25
CA ASN A 368 8.82 1.11 2.37
C ASN A 368 7.46 1.48 2.96
N ALA A 369 7.44 2.25 4.06
CA ALA A 369 6.21 2.72 4.68
C ALA A 369 5.40 3.62 3.74
N LYS A 370 6.06 4.51 3.00
CA LYS A 370 5.40 5.40 2.03
C LYS A 370 4.77 4.62 0.88
N SER A 371 5.48 3.61 0.39
CA SER A 371 5.00 2.72 -0.68
C SER A 371 3.80 1.91 -0.22
N PHE A 372 3.85 1.34 1.00
CA PHE A 372 2.73 0.67 1.65
C PHE A 372 1.50 1.58 1.74
N VAL A 373 1.65 2.78 2.33
CA VAL A 373 0.56 3.75 2.47
C VAL A 373 -0.02 4.13 1.10
N THR A 374 0.84 4.42 0.12
CA THR A 374 0.41 4.85 -1.23
C THR A 374 -0.37 3.75 -1.94
N ASN A 375 0.09 2.50 -1.83
CA ASN A 375 -0.58 1.35 -2.42
C ASN A 375 -1.96 1.11 -1.82
N VAL A 376 -2.12 1.24 -0.50
CA VAL A 376 -3.42 1.05 0.18
C VAL A 376 -4.36 2.24 -0.07
N LEU A 377 -3.83 3.47 -0.22
CA LEU A 377 -4.61 4.68 -0.51
C LEU A 377 -5.04 4.84 -1.97
N ASP A 378 -4.64 3.93 -2.87
CA ASP A 378 -4.98 3.96 -4.29
C ASP A 378 -6.50 4.10 -4.49
N PRO A 379 -6.99 5.22 -5.07
CA PRO A 379 -8.42 5.51 -5.15
C PRO A 379 -9.19 4.57 -6.09
N ASN A 380 -8.48 3.74 -6.85
CA ASN A 380 -9.06 2.80 -7.81
C ASN A 380 -9.23 1.41 -7.20
N VAL A 381 -8.94 1.21 -5.91
CA VAL A 381 -9.12 -0.08 -5.21
C VAL A 381 -9.82 0.08 -3.88
N ILE A 382 -10.49 -0.98 -3.43
CA ILE A 382 -10.82 -1.16 -2.01
C ILE A 382 -9.56 -1.61 -1.29
N GLY A 383 -9.08 -0.80 -0.34
CA GLY A 383 -7.82 -1.03 0.36
C GLY A 383 -8.02 -1.49 1.81
N PHE A 384 -7.26 -2.49 2.23
CA PHE A 384 -7.11 -2.81 3.66
C PHE A 384 -5.63 -2.93 4.01
N GLY A 385 -5.13 -1.94 4.75
CA GLY A 385 -3.75 -1.92 5.24
C GLY A 385 -3.71 -2.37 6.69
N THR A 386 -2.84 -3.30 7.04
CA THR A 386 -2.59 -3.65 8.45
C THR A 386 -1.17 -3.31 8.84
N ILE A 387 -1.00 -2.89 10.10
CA ILE A 387 0.30 -2.70 10.71
C ILE A 387 0.33 -3.59 11.95
N ASP A 388 0.99 -4.73 11.84
CA ASP A 388 1.11 -5.69 12.94
C ASP A 388 2.28 -5.33 13.85
N ASP A 389 2.16 -5.60 15.15
CA ASP A 389 3.14 -5.18 16.17
C ASP A 389 3.52 -3.68 16.06
N ILE A 390 2.52 -2.79 15.94
CA ILE A 390 2.76 -1.34 15.82
C ILE A 390 3.60 -0.77 16.99
N ASP A 391 3.54 -1.39 18.17
CA ASP A 391 4.41 -1.05 19.32
C ASP A 391 5.90 -1.30 19.06
N GLN A 392 6.23 -2.21 18.15
CA GLN A 392 7.60 -2.49 17.72
C GLN A 392 7.98 -1.73 16.43
N ILE A 393 7.02 -1.14 15.72
CA ILE A 393 7.25 -0.44 14.45
C ILE A 393 7.26 1.07 14.63
N ALA A 394 6.42 1.58 15.52
CA ALA A 394 6.25 3.00 15.79
C ALA A 394 6.40 3.29 17.30
N GLY A 395 7.67 3.34 17.74
CA GLY A 395 8.03 3.61 19.13
C GLY A 395 7.75 5.04 19.58
N LYS A 396 7.59 5.22 20.90
CA LYS A 396 7.38 6.55 21.51
C LYS A 396 8.52 7.53 21.22
N ARG A 397 8.13 8.76 20.90
CA ARG A 397 9.06 9.87 20.67
C ARG A 397 9.91 10.16 21.91
N GLY A 398 11.22 10.23 21.73
CA GLY A 398 12.17 10.52 22.81
C GLY A 398 12.68 9.29 23.57
N ASP A 399 12.17 8.09 23.24
CA ASP A 399 12.76 6.86 23.72
C ASP A 399 14.12 6.66 23.03
N LYS A 400 15.20 6.65 23.82
CA LYS A 400 16.57 6.45 23.33
C LYS A 400 16.79 5.06 22.73
N GLN A 401 15.86 4.13 22.94
CA GLN A 401 15.92 2.78 22.39
C GLN A 401 15.25 2.64 21.01
N SER A 402 14.52 3.66 20.52
CA SER A 402 13.89 3.61 19.18
C SER A 402 14.92 3.81 18.06
N SER A 403 14.95 2.89 17.11
CA SER A 403 15.83 2.94 15.93
C SER A 403 15.47 4.09 14.97
N ALA A 404 16.43 4.51 14.15
CA ALA A 404 16.20 5.53 13.12
C ALA A 404 15.11 5.10 12.11
N GLY A 405 15.09 3.82 11.72
CA GLY A 405 14.06 3.26 10.83
C GLY A 405 12.65 3.36 11.41
N GLN A 406 12.47 3.03 12.70
CA GLN A 406 11.18 3.19 13.39
C GLN A 406 10.72 4.65 13.42
N GLN A 407 11.64 5.60 13.64
CA GLN A 407 11.31 7.03 13.65
C GLN A 407 10.87 7.53 12.26
N GLU A 408 11.54 7.08 11.20
CA GLU A 408 11.17 7.38 9.82
C GLU A 408 9.77 6.84 9.49
N VAL A 409 9.49 5.58 9.82
CA VAL A 409 8.17 4.94 9.61
C VAL A 409 7.08 5.66 10.39
N THR A 410 7.35 6.00 11.65
CA THR A 410 6.42 6.78 12.49
C THR A 410 6.09 8.12 11.85
N ALA A 411 7.08 8.83 11.29
CA ALA A 411 6.84 10.10 10.60
C ALA A 411 5.93 9.93 9.38
N VAL A 412 6.14 8.88 8.58
CA VAL A 412 5.31 8.57 7.40
C VAL A 412 3.88 8.24 7.81
N PHE A 413 3.65 7.38 8.80
CA PHE A 413 2.29 7.07 9.26
C PHE A 413 1.58 8.28 9.87
N MET A 414 2.34 9.15 10.55
CA MET A 414 1.79 10.40 11.06
C MET A 414 1.38 11.35 9.93
N GLU A 415 2.15 11.45 8.86
CA GLU A 415 1.74 12.21 7.67
C GLU A 415 0.53 11.54 6.99
N ALA A 416 0.52 10.21 6.90
CA ALA A 416 -0.52 9.46 6.20
C ALA A 416 -1.89 9.55 6.89
N PHE A 417 -1.94 9.43 8.21
CA PHE A 417 -3.21 9.24 8.94
C PHE A 417 -3.91 10.52 9.36
N ALA A 418 -3.17 11.63 9.46
CA ALA A 418 -3.75 12.94 9.82
C ALA A 418 -2.87 14.11 9.35
N GLY A 419 -2.18 13.95 8.22
CA GLY A 419 -1.43 15.04 7.60
C GLY A 419 -2.38 16.08 7.00
N ALA A 420 -1.90 17.31 6.84
CA ALA A 420 -2.70 18.40 6.24
C ALA A 420 -3.21 18.08 4.82
N ASN A 421 -2.54 17.14 4.13
CA ASN A 421 -2.84 16.71 2.77
C ASN A 421 -3.56 15.35 2.71
N THR A 422 -3.87 14.71 3.84
CA THR A 422 -4.53 13.41 3.86
C THR A 422 -5.99 13.55 3.43
N VAL A 423 -6.38 12.89 2.35
CA VAL A 423 -7.76 12.86 1.86
C VAL A 423 -8.40 11.51 2.15
N VAL A 424 -9.30 11.47 3.13
CA VAL A 424 -10.08 10.28 3.48
C VAL A 424 -11.27 10.16 2.53
N ARG A 425 -11.14 9.28 1.52
CA ARG A 425 -12.20 9.02 0.53
C ARG A 425 -13.19 7.94 0.96
N GLY A 426 -12.78 7.10 1.91
CA GLY A 426 -13.54 5.94 2.38
C GLY A 426 -13.44 4.71 1.49
N ASN A 427 -12.43 4.61 0.62
CA ASN A 427 -12.10 3.41 -0.15
C ASN A 427 -11.15 2.47 0.57
N CYS A 428 -10.48 2.92 1.63
CA CYS A 428 -9.56 2.08 2.38
C CYS A 428 -9.60 2.35 3.89
N THR A 429 -9.10 1.39 4.65
CA THR A 429 -8.94 1.49 6.11
C THR A 429 -7.59 0.92 6.55
N PHE A 430 -7.06 1.43 7.65
CA PHE A 430 -5.82 0.98 8.28
C PHE A 430 -6.08 0.41 9.68
N GLY A 431 -5.70 -0.84 9.90
CA GLY A 431 -5.73 -1.48 11.22
C GLY A 431 -4.33 -1.51 11.84
N MET A 432 -4.15 -0.85 12.97
CA MET A 432 -2.92 -0.89 13.77
C MET A 432 -3.10 -1.89 14.91
N PHE A 433 -2.29 -2.94 14.96
CA PHE A 433 -2.44 -4.00 15.96
C PHE A 433 -1.27 -4.00 16.92
N SER A 434 -1.56 -4.05 18.22
CA SER A 434 -0.54 -3.98 19.27
C SER A 434 -0.77 -4.98 20.38
N ASN A 435 0.32 -5.54 20.94
CA ASN A 435 0.31 -6.28 22.19
C ASN A 435 0.37 -5.36 23.42
N TYR A 436 1.00 -4.20 23.27
CA TYR A 436 1.27 -3.24 24.33
C TYR A 436 0.90 -1.83 23.85
N PRO A 437 -0.40 -1.47 23.84
CA PRO A 437 -0.86 -0.19 23.31
C PRO A 437 -0.24 1.02 24.03
N GLU A 438 0.24 0.85 25.26
CA GLU A 438 0.98 1.85 26.03
C GLU A 438 2.37 2.18 25.47
N ASN A 439 2.95 1.31 24.64
CA ASN A 439 4.28 1.49 24.03
C ASN A 439 4.21 2.19 22.65
N VAL A 440 3.01 2.31 22.09
CA VAL A 440 2.76 2.99 20.82
C VAL A 440 2.87 4.51 21.01
N ASP A 441 3.33 5.21 19.98
CA ASP A 441 3.33 6.68 19.96
C ASP A 441 1.94 7.26 20.29
N ASP A 442 1.90 8.18 21.25
CA ASP A 442 0.65 8.75 21.77
C ASP A 442 -0.17 9.43 20.69
N ALA A 443 0.48 10.06 19.70
CA ALA A 443 -0.22 10.76 18.65
C ALA A 443 -0.80 9.78 17.60
N LEU A 444 -0.11 8.68 17.27
CA LEU A 444 -0.71 7.60 16.47
C LEU A 444 -1.89 6.96 17.19
N ARG A 445 -1.75 6.67 18.49
CA ARG A 445 -2.85 6.13 19.33
C ARG A 445 -4.07 7.05 19.32
N GLN A 446 -3.88 8.36 19.54
CA GLN A 446 -4.96 9.34 19.54
C GLN A 446 -5.60 9.59 18.17
N ARG A 447 -4.98 9.11 17.08
CA ARG A 447 -5.46 9.22 15.69
C ARG A 447 -6.20 7.99 15.20
N ALA A 448 -6.27 6.93 16.00
CA ALA A 448 -7.16 5.81 15.71
C ALA A 448 -8.62 6.27 15.90
N GLY A 449 -9.40 6.28 14.82
CA GLY A 449 -10.82 6.65 14.83
C GLY A 449 -11.73 5.62 15.51
N ALA A 450 -11.23 4.42 15.76
CA ALA A 450 -11.89 3.40 16.57
C ALA A 450 -10.89 2.51 17.31
N ARG A 451 -11.37 1.83 18.36
CA ARG A 451 -10.58 0.88 19.15
C ARG A 451 -11.32 -0.45 19.27
N PHE A 452 -10.67 -1.52 18.84
CA PHE A 452 -11.20 -2.87 18.82
C PHE A 452 -10.47 -3.67 19.90
N LEU A 453 -11.15 -3.89 21.02
CA LEU A 453 -10.59 -4.68 22.12
C LEU A 453 -10.64 -6.17 21.74
N VAL A 454 -9.47 -6.81 21.69
CA VAL A 454 -9.28 -8.21 21.29
C VAL A 454 -8.82 -9.01 22.51
N ASP A 455 -9.75 -9.32 23.41
CA ASP A 455 -9.48 -10.05 24.66
C ASP A 455 -9.40 -11.57 24.50
N GLY A 456 -9.79 -12.10 23.35
CA GLY A 456 -9.86 -13.54 23.09
C GLY A 456 -11.09 -14.21 23.71
N PRO A 457 -11.06 -15.55 23.89
CA PRO A 457 -12.14 -16.28 24.57
C PRO A 457 -12.19 -15.93 26.06
N GLN A 458 -13.38 -15.65 26.60
CA GLN A 458 -13.57 -15.19 27.99
C GLN A 458 -14.40 -16.18 28.81
N THR A 459 -15.43 -16.76 28.21
CA THR A 459 -16.40 -17.62 28.89
C THR A 459 -16.04 -19.11 28.75
N ARG A 460 -16.58 -19.96 29.63
CA ARG A 460 -16.44 -21.42 29.51
C ARG A 460 -16.87 -21.90 28.12
N GLU A 461 -17.96 -21.33 27.61
CA GLU A 461 -18.54 -21.61 26.31
C GLU A 461 -17.57 -21.27 25.17
N ASP A 462 -16.87 -20.11 25.25
CA ASP A 462 -15.82 -19.76 24.29
C ASP A 462 -14.64 -20.75 24.32
N TYR A 463 -14.25 -21.22 25.51
CA TYR A 463 -13.17 -22.21 25.64
C TYR A 463 -13.55 -23.57 25.06
N ILE A 464 -14.83 -23.96 25.12
CA ILE A 464 -15.34 -25.17 24.46
C ILE A 464 -15.31 -24.97 22.94
N ASP A 465 -15.79 -23.83 22.44
CA ASP A 465 -15.85 -23.51 21.02
C ASP A 465 -14.45 -23.47 20.37
N ILE A 466 -13.46 -22.85 21.03
CA ILE A 466 -12.09 -22.78 20.50
C ILE A 466 -11.41 -24.15 20.51
N LEU A 467 -11.64 -24.97 21.54
CA LEU A 467 -11.10 -26.33 21.60
C LEU A 467 -11.70 -27.19 20.48
N ALA A 468 -13.03 -27.15 20.30
CA ALA A 468 -13.71 -27.88 19.23
C ALA A 468 -13.23 -27.44 17.85
N LEU A 469 -13.01 -26.13 17.64
CA LEU A 469 -12.47 -25.60 16.39
C LEU A 469 -11.04 -26.11 16.11
N LEU A 470 -10.16 -26.07 17.12
CA LEU A 470 -8.75 -26.46 16.97
C LEU A 470 -8.54 -27.97 16.87
N MET A 471 -9.34 -28.77 17.57
CA MET A 471 -9.32 -30.24 17.46
C MET A 471 -9.79 -30.72 16.09
N GLY A 472 -10.54 -29.89 15.36
CA GLY A 472 -11.03 -30.20 14.02
C GLY A 472 -12.00 -31.38 14.04
N LYS A 473 -12.02 -32.16 12.95
CA LYS A 473 -12.95 -33.29 12.78
C LYS A 473 -12.33 -34.66 13.03
N ASN A 474 -11.05 -34.72 13.45
CA ASN A 474 -10.29 -35.97 13.53
C ASN A 474 -10.37 -36.61 14.93
N HIS A 475 -11.57 -36.66 15.51
CA HIS A 475 -11.85 -37.28 16.81
C HIS A 475 -13.35 -37.58 16.96
N ASP A 476 -13.69 -38.52 17.85
CA ASP A 476 -15.08 -38.90 18.15
C ASP A 476 -15.57 -38.39 19.53
N ILE A 477 -14.85 -37.45 20.15
CA ILE A 477 -15.22 -36.85 21.44
C ILE A 477 -16.55 -36.07 21.30
N PRO A 478 -17.62 -36.42 22.06
CA PRO A 478 -18.90 -35.72 22.00
C PRO A 478 -18.86 -34.36 22.73
N LEU A 479 -19.67 -33.40 22.26
CA LEU A 479 -19.74 -32.03 22.80
C LEU A 479 -20.42 -31.94 24.18
N GLY A 480 -21.22 -32.94 24.56
CA GLY A 480 -22.07 -32.88 25.76
C GLY A 480 -23.21 -31.86 25.62
N ASP A 481 -23.66 -31.30 26.74
CA ASP A 481 -24.67 -30.23 26.78
C ASP A 481 -24.05 -28.87 26.41
N HIS A 482 -23.64 -28.75 25.14
CA HIS A 482 -23.11 -27.50 24.57
C HIS A 482 -23.55 -27.36 23.12
N GLU A 483 -24.07 -26.19 22.77
CA GLU A 483 -24.40 -25.82 21.39
C GLU A 483 -23.28 -24.95 20.83
N LEU A 484 -22.52 -25.49 19.86
CA LEU A 484 -21.38 -24.80 19.26
C LEU A 484 -21.80 -23.43 18.71
N TYR A 485 -21.03 -22.40 19.08
CA TYR A 485 -21.18 -21.02 18.59
C TYR A 485 -22.49 -20.31 18.98
N ALA A 486 -23.32 -20.88 19.85
CA ALA A 486 -24.57 -20.25 20.30
C ALA A 486 -24.33 -18.93 21.06
N ALA A 487 -23.24 -18.84 21.83
CA ALA A 487 -22.83 -17.62 22.53
C ALA A 487 -22.34 -16.51 21.59
N GLN A 488 -22.11 -16.82 20.31
CA GLN A 488 -21.63 -15.83 19.33
C GLN A 488 -22.72 -14.91 18.77
N GLN A 489 -23.95 -14.93 19.30
CA GLN A 489 -25.02 -14.00 18.91
C GLN A 489 -24.70 -12.54 19.34
N ILE A 490 -24.07 -11.81 18.43
CA ILE A 490 -23.44 -10.50 18.60
C ILE A 490 -24.35 -9.41 19.22
N LYS A 491 -25.66 -9.40 18.92
CA LYS A 491 -26.53 -8.25 19.20
C LYS A 491 -26.77 -7.96 20.70
N LYS A 492 -26.77 -8.98 21.57
CA LYS A 492 -27.06 -8.78 23.00
C LYS A 492 -25.87 -8.22 23.80
N ALA A 493 -24.65 -8.55 23.42
CA ALA A 493 -23.44 -8.17 24.16
C ALA A 493 -23.08 -6.68 24.00
N VAL A 494 -23.32 -6.12 22.81
CA VAL A 494 -22.96 -4.73 22.48
C VAL A 494 -23.82 -3.72 23.26
N ALA A 495 -25.14 -3.94 23.35
CA ALA A 495 -26.04 -3.06 24.09
C ALA A 495 -25.70 -2.99 25.60
N ALA A 496 -25.42 -4.14 26.22
CA ALA A 496 -25.09 -4.24 27.64
C ALA A 496 -23.77 -3.51 28.00
N SER A 497 -22.79 -3.47 27.08
CA SER A 497 -21.52 -2.79 27.32
C SER A 497 -21.65 -1.26 27.37
N PHE A 498 -22.58 -0.67 26.61
CA PHE A 498 -22.75 0.79 26.57
C PHE A 498 -23.55 1.34 27.75
N GLU A 499 -24.53 0.58 28.25
CA GLU A 499 -25.29 0.93 29.45
C GLU A 499 -24.37 1.11 30.67
N GLY A 500 -23.29 0.33 30.75
CA GLY A 500 -22.27 0.45 31.80
C GLY A 500 -21.58 1.81 31.86
N HIS A 501 -21.50 2.55 30.76
CA HIS A 501 -20.84 3.87 30.71
C HIS A 501 -21.77 5.04 31.00
N ALA A 502 -23.02 4.79 31.40
CA ALA A 502 -23.92 5.84 31.85
C ALA A 502 -23.35 6.62 33.07
N ARG A 503 -22.46 5.97 33.84
CA ARG A 503 -21.69 6.58 34.93
C ARG A 503 -20.20 6.21 34.78
N PRO A 504 -19.26 7.09 35.19
CA PRO A 504 -17.83 6.77 35.21
C PRO A 504 -17.48 5.60 36.13
N HIS A 505 -16.38 4.91 35.83
CA HIS A 505 -15.85 3.82 36.66
C HIS A 505 -14.58 4.21 37.42
N GLU A 506 -13.73 5.05 36.83
CA GLU A 506 -12.45 5.42 37.45
C GLU A 506 -12.68 6.40 38.60
N ALA A 507 -12.01 6.15 39.74
CA ALA A 507 -12.24 6.91 40.98
C ALA A 507 -12.02 8.42 40.80
N GLY A 508 -10.99 8.80 40.04
CA GLY A 508 -10.69 10.21 39.74
C GLY A 508 -11.78 10.89 38.91
N LEU A 509 -12.31 10.21 37.89
CA LEU A 509 -13.38 10.76 37.05
C LEU A 509 -14.73 10.76 37.77
N LEU A 510 -15.01 9.74 38.58
CA LEU A 510 -16.23 9.64 39.37
C LEU A 510 -16.37 10.82 40.35
N ALA A 511 -15.28 11.26 40.98
CA ALA A 511 -15.28 12.44 41.84
C ALA A 511 -15.62 13.74 41.08
N VAL A 512 -15.15 13.86 39.83
CA VAL A 512 -15.49 15.00 38.95
C VAL A 512 -16.96 14.96 38.56
N TRP A 513 -17.47 13.76 38.20
CA TRP A 513 -18.87 13.54 37.88
C TRP A 513 -19.79 13.91 39.03
N ASP A 514 -19.56 13.36 40.22
CA ASP A 514 -20.42 13.58 41.39
C ASP A 514 -20.45 15.08 41.77
N ARG A 515 -19.32 15.79 41.66
CA ARG A 515 -19.26 17.25 41.88
C ARG A 515 -20.08 18.02 40.85
N VAL A 516 -19.92 17.71 39.56
CA VAL A 516 -20.63 18.42 38.48
C VAL A 516 -22.13 18.15 38.55
N GLU A 517 -22.54 16.91 38.79
CA GLU A 517 -23.94 16.54 38.96
C GLU A 517 -24.56 17.25 40.17
N ALA A 518 -23.83 17.40 41.28
CA ALA A 518 -24.29 18.16 42.44
C ALA A 518 -24.43 19.68 42.19
N GLU A 519 -23.57 20.27 41.36
CA GLU A 519 -23.57 21.71 41.07
C GLU A 519 -24.60 22.13 40.02
N ILE A 520 -24.76 21.34 38.95
CA ILE A 520 -25.57 21.72 37.78
C ILE A 520 -26.69 20.74 37.41
N GLY A 521 -26.84 19.64 38.15
CA GLY A 521 -27.85 18.61 37.92
C GLY A 521 -27.58 17.73 36.69
N ALA A 522 -28.62 17.05 36.21
CA ALA A 522 -28.52 16.13 35.07
C ALA A 522 -27.97 16.81 33.80
N LEU A 523 -27.07 16.12 33.12
CA LEU A 523 -26.43 16.56 31.88
C LEU A 523 -27.40 16.42 30.70
N ASP A 524 -28.31 17.37 30.52
CA ASP A 524 -29.42 17.34 29.55
C ASP A 524 -29.26 18.32 28.37
N THR A 525 -28.25 19.19 28.40
CA THR A 525 -28.04 20.27 27.42
C THR A 525 -26.57 20.38 27.03
N ILE A 526 -26.30 20.89 25.83
CA ILE A 526 -24.93 21.12 25.33
C ILE A 526 -24.11 22.01 26.29
N ALA A 527 -24.75 23.01 26.91
CA ALA A 527 -24.07 23.88 27.87
C ALA A 527 -23.58 23.10 29.11
N LYS A 528 -24.43 22.22 29.66
CA LYS A 528 -24.07 21.37 30.81
C LYS A 528 -23.01 20.32 30.44
N LEU A 529 -23.11 19.72 29.25
CA LEU A 529 -22.07 18.82 28.72
C LEU A 529 -20.73 19.55 28.56
N GLY A 530 -20.75 20.80 28.10
CA GLY A 530 -19.56 21.66 28.02
C GLY A 530 -18.95 21.96 29.39
N THR A 531 -19.77 22.23 30.40
CA THR A 531 -19.32 22.39 31.80
C THR A 531 -18.67 21.11 32.31
N TYR A 532 -19.26 19.94 32.03
CA TYR A 532 -18.68 18.66 32.43
C TYR A 532 -17.32 18.41 31.75
N LEU A 533 -17.22 18.60 30.43
CA LEU A 533 -15.96 18.50 29.68
C LEU A 533 -14.88 19.45 30.24
N LYS A 534 -15.27 20.67 30.64
CA LYS A 534 -14.34 21.63 31.25
C LYS A 534 -13.88 21.18 32.63
N ALA A 535 -14.76 20.55 33.42
CA ALA A 535 -14.41 20.01 34.73
C ALA A 535 -13.44 18.82 34.62
N ILE A 536 -13.58 17.98 33.59
CA ILE A 536 -12.62 16.90 33.29
C ILE A 536 -11.26 17.50 32.94
N GLN A 537 -11.21 18.49 32.05
CA GLN A 537 -9.95 19.16 31.68
C GLN A 537 -9.25 19.84 32.85
N ALA A 538 -10.00 20.35 33.83
CA ALA A 538 -9.42 20.93 35.03
C ALA A 538 -8.83 19.88 35.98
N ALA A 539 -9.30 18.63 35.90
CA ALA A 539 -8.77 17.51 36.67
C ALA A 539 -7.61 16.80 35.96
N ASP A 540 -7.58 16.82 34.63
CA ASP A 540 -6.50 16.26 33.81
C ASP A 540 -6.14 17.21 32.65
N GLU A 541 -4.98 17.85 32.73
CA GLU A 541 -4.51 18.81 31.73
C GLU A 541 -4.27 18.18 30.34
N ARG A 542 -4.13 16.85 30.25
CA ARG A 542 -3.98 16.13 28.97
C ARG A 542 -5.29 16.05 28.20
N PHE A 543 -6.43 16.25 28.86
CA PHE A 543 -7.75 16.27 28.22
C PHE A 543 -7.93 17.59 27.45
N THR A 544 -7.48 17.60 26.19
CA THR A 544 -7.48 18.80 25.32
C THR A 544 -8.63 18.83 24.32
N GLY A 545 -8.72 19.87 23.49
CA GLY A 545 -9.70 19.96 22.41
C GLY A 545 -9.69 18.76 21.44
N ARG A 546 -8.56 18.04 21.33
CA ARG A 546 -8.48 16.78 20.56
C ARG A 546 -9.38 15.70 21.17
N ALA A 547 -9.46 15.60 22.50
CA ALA A 547 -10.33 14.65 23.16
C ALA A 547 -11.81 14.94 22.84
N ILE A 548 -12.21 16.22 22.80
CA ILE A 548 -13.57 16.63 22.42
C ILE A 548 -13.89 16.22 20.98
N ASN A 549 -12.95 16.44 20.04
CA ASN A 549 -13.11 15.98 18.67
C ASN A 549 -13.28 14.46 18.60
N ASN A 550 -12.41 13.70 19.27
CA ASN A 550 -12.48 12.24 19.30
C ASN A 550 -13.80 11.72 19.89
N ILE A 551 -14.28 12.31 20.98
CA ILE A 551 -15.59 11.99 21.57
C ILE A 551 -16.71 12.30 20.58
N THR A 552 -16.67 13.46 19.93
CA THR A 552 -17.69 13.88 18.96
C THR A 552 -17.72 12.93 17.76
N ASP A 553 -16.56 12.51 17.27
CA ASP A 553 -16.47 11.55 16.16
C ASP A 553 -16.95 10.16 16.60
N ALA A 554 -16.64 9.72 17.83
CA ALA A 554 -17.17 8.48 18.37
C ALA A 554 -18.71 8.50 18.51
N VAL A 555 -19.30 9.65 18.93
CA VAL A 555 -20.75 9.84 18.94
C VAL A 555 -21.35 9.75 17.53
N LYS A 556 -20.71 10.35 16.52
CA LYS A 556 -21.16 10.22 15.12
C LYS A 556 -21.08 8.78 14.63
N VAL A 557 -19.96 8.10 14.88
CA VAL A 557 -19.78 6.67 14.55
C VAL A 557 -20.85 5.82 15.22
N ARG A 558 -21.24 6.16 16.45
CA ARG A 558 -22.30 5.48 17.20
C ARG A 558 -23.71 5.78 16.69
N ALA A 559 -23.99 7.00 16.26
CA ALA A 559 -25.24 7.33 15.56
C ALA A 559 -25.35 6.58 14.22
N MET A 560 -24.20 6.24 13.64
CA MET A 560 -24.06 5.36 12.47
C MET A 560 -23.84 3.89 12.87
N ASP A 561 -24.25 3.48 14.07
CA ASP A 561 -24.13 2.10 14.57
C ASP A 561 -25.27 1.18 14.18
N PHE A 562 -25.37 0.97 12.87
CA PHE A 562 -26.19 -0.06 12.25
C PHE A 562 -25.32 -0.95 11.35
N GLU A 563 -25.80 -2.16 11.16
CA GLU A 563 -25.18 -3.12 10.26
C GLU A 563 -25.90 -3.06 8.90
N LEU A 564 -25.14 -2.92 7.81
CA LEU A 564 -25.70 -3.08 6.47
C LEU A 564 -26.15 -4.53 6.27
N PRO A 565 -27.33 -4.78 5.64
CA PRO A 565 -27.80 -6.13 5.37
C PRO A 565 -26.79 -6.97 4.59
N ASP A 566 -26.60 -8.23 4.95
CA ASP A 566 -25.72 -9.16 4.22
C ASP A 566 -26.16 -9.32 2.75
N GLU A 567 -27.47 -9.30 2.51
CA GLU A 567 -28.08 -9.39 1.18
C GLU A 567 -27.58 -8.29 0.23
N TRP A 568 -27.20 -7.11 0.75
CA TRP A 568 -26.65 -6.03 -0.07
C TRP A 568 -25.22 -6.30 -0.57
N MET A 569 -24.48 -7.16 0.13
CA MET A 569 -23.13 -7.61 -0.27
C MET A 569 -23.20 -8.86 -1.16
N GLU A 570 -24.19 -9.72 -0.93
CA GLU A 570 -24.45 -10.90 -1.76
C GLU A 570 -25.05 -10.53 -3.12
N ASN A 571 -25.94 -9.52 -3.15
CA ASN A 571 -26.61 -9.03 -4.35
C ASN A 571 -26.28 -7.53 -4.55
N PRO A 572 -25.16 -7.18 -5.22
CA PRO A 572 -24.69 -5.80 -5.38
C PRO A 572 -25.71 -4.83 -6.00
N GLU A 573 -26.66 -5.30 -6.81
CA GLU A 573 -27.73 -4.47 -7.41
C GLU A 573 -28.68 -3.84 -6.37
N LEU A 574 -28.81 -4.46 -5.20
CA LEU A 574 -29.69 -3.96 -4.13
C LEU A 574 -29.13 -2.71 -3.46
N PHE A 575 -27.83 -2.43 -3.58
CA PHE A 575 -27.21 -1.29 -2.91
C PHE A 575 -25.93 -0.80 -3.59
N LEU A 576 -24.91 -1.66 -3.76
CA LEU A 576 -23.56 -1.26 -4.20
C LEU A 576 -23.54 -0.56 -5.57
N PHE A 577 -24.33 -1.05 -6.53
CA PHE A 577 -24.42 -0.50 -7.88
C PHE A 577 -25.44 0.64 -8.01
N LYS A 578 -26.09 1.06 -6.93
CA LYS A 578 -27.00 2.20 -6.98
C LYS A 578 -26.23 3.51 -7.11
N PRO A 579 -26.81 4.52 -7.76
CA PRO A 579 -26.20 5.85 -7.82
C PRO A 579 -25.90 6.40 -6.43
N TYR A 580 -24.80 7.15 -6.29
CA TYR A 580 -24.33 7.71 -5.02
C TYR A 580 -25.42 8.37 -4.16
N VAL A 581 -26.27 9.20 -4.77
CA VAL A 581 -27.35 9.91 -4.06
C VAL A 581 -28.36 8.95 -3.42
N ALA A 582 -28.65 7.83 -4.10
CA ALA A 582 -29.53 6.79 -3.57
C ALA A 582 -28.85 6.03 -2.43
N LYS A 583 -27.56 5.66 -2.57
CA LYS A 583 -26.78 5.04 -1.48
C LYS A 583 -26.77 5.91 -0.23
N LEU A 584 -26.49 7.21 -0.40
CA LEU A 584 -26.46 8.18 0.70
C LEU A 584 -27.82 8.31 1.40
N ALA A 585 -28.92 8.34 0.66
CA ALA A 585 -30.27 8.37 1.23
C ALA A 585 -30.58 7.09 2.03
N MET A 586 -30.31 5.92 1.45
CA MET A 586 -30.52 4.62 2.11
C MET A 586 -29.73 4.51 3.43
N ILE A 587 -28.49 4.98 3.43
CA ILE A 587 -27.66 4.98 4.64
C ILE A 587 -28.20 5.99 5.66
N ARG A 588 -28.61 7.20 5.25
CA ARG A 588 -29.21 8.20 6.15
C ARG A 588 -30.47 7.68 6.84
N ASP A 589 -31.32 6.96 6.13
CA ASP A 589 -32.56 6.40 6.69
C ASP A 589 -32.29 5.35 7.80
N MET A 590 -31.10 4.75 7.80
CA MET A 590 -30.67 3.80 8.84
C MET A 590 -30.02 4.48 10.06
N THR A 591 -29.64 5.76 9.95
CA THR A 591 -28.99 6.49 11.05
C THR A 591 -29.91 6.68 12.24
N GLN A 592 -29.34 6.56 13.45
CA GLN A 592 -30.05 6.85 14.68
C GLN A 592 -29.81 8.32 15.09
N PRO A 593 -30.80 8.99 15.72
CA PRO A 593 -30.59 10.33 16.24
C PRO A 593 -29.54 10.33 17.36
N ILE A 594 -28.64 11.32 17.36
CA ILE A 594 -27.70 11.53 18.46
C ILE A 594 -28.49 11.96 19.70
N THR A 595 -28.48 11.12 20.74
CA THR A 595 -29.11 11.42 22.02
C THR A 595 -28.10 11.99 23.02
N VAL A 596 -28.61 12.72 24.03
CA VAL A 596 -27.75 13.25 25.10
C VAL A 596 -27.07 12.14 25.88
N GLU A 597 -27.79 11.06 26.16
CA GLU A 597 -27.27 9.87 26.83
C GLU A 597 -26.08 9.26 26.08
N MET A 598 -26.17 9.18 24.74
CA MET A 598 -25.08 8.71 23.90
C MET A 598 -23.82 9.56 24.08
N VAL A 599 -23.98 10.90 24.08
CA VAL A 599 -22.86 11.83 24.28
C VAL A 599 -22.23 11.66 25.66
N VAL A 600 -23.04 11.55 26.72
CA VAL A 600 -22.57 11.32 28.09
C VAL A 600 -21.77 10.03 28.19
N GLN A 601 -22.28 8.93 27.65
CA GLN A 601 -21.62 7.63 27.67
C GLN A 601 -20.27 7.66 26.94
N GLU A 602 -20.19 8.36 25.80
CA GLU A 602 -18.93 8.50 25.05
C GLU A 602 -17.91 9.40 25.77
N ILE A 603 -18.36 10.47 26.45
CA ILE A 603 -17.50 11.29 27.32
C ILE A 603 -16.92 10.43 28.43
N ASN A 604 -17.78 9.70 29.15
CA ASN A 604 -17.36 8.86 30.27
C ASN A 604 -16.39 7.77 29.81
N ARG A 605 -16.71 7.05 28.73
CA ARG A 605 -15.84 5.99 28.19
C ARG A 605 -14.46 6.51 27.81
N TYR A 606 -14.39 7.66 27.12
CA TYR A 606 -13.12 8.24 26.70
C TYR A 606 -12.30 8.71 27.92
N ALA A 607 -12.93 9.44 28.83
CA ALA A 607 -12.25 10.00 30.00
C ALA A 607 -11.83 8.90 31.00
N ASP A 608 -12.65 7.87 31.25
CA ASP A 608 -12.27 6.70 32.06
C ASP A 608 -10.99 6.06 31.50
N SER A 609 -10.90 5.93 30.17
CA SER A 609 -9.72 5.35 29.55
C SER A 609 -8.46 6.20 29.79
N GLU A 610 -8.54 7.52 29.67
CA GLU A 610 -7.37 8.40 29.85
C GLU A 610 -6.94 8.47 31.33
N PHE A 611 -7.89 8.52 32.27
CA PHE A 611 -7.61 8.44 33.71
C PHE A 611 -6.94 7.12 34.08
N ARG A 612 -7.43 6.00 33.55
CA ARG A 612 -6.82 4.68 33.77
C ARG A 612 -5.36 4.61 33.31
N TYR A 613 -5.02 5.25 32.20
CA TYR A 613 -3.63 5.27 31.72
C TYR A 613 -2.71 6.16 32.55
N ALA A 614 -3.25 7.24 33.12
CA ALA A 614 -2.55 8.07 34.07
C ALA A 614 -2.10 7.25 35.28
N ASP A 615 -3.07 6.60 35.92
CA ASP A 615 -2.87 5.93 37.20
C ASP A 615 -2.03 4.66 37.02
N LYS A 616 -2.28 3.89 35.94
CA LYS A 616 -1.52 2.67 35.65
C LYS A 616 -0.08 2.93 35.23
N SER A 617 0.24 4.01 34.52
CA SER A 617 1.63 4.24 34.08
C SER A 617 2.58 4.39 35.27
N ASP A 618 2.17 5.15 36.29
CA ASP A 618 2.96 5.36 37.49
C ASP A 618 2.96 4.10 38.38
N GLU A 619 1.82 3.44 38.54
CA GLU A 619 1.71 2.21 39.34
C GLU A 619 2.52 1.05 38.72
N VAL A 620 2.48 0.86 37.39
CA VAL A 620 3.28 -0.15 36.67
C VAL A 620 4.77 0.17 36.76
N ALA A 621 5.17 1.45 36.71
CA ALA A 621 6.57 1.84 36.92
C ALA A 621 7.04 1.49 38.34
N ILE A 622 6.20 1.72 39.34
CA ILE A 622 6.48 1.36 40.74
C ILE A 622 6.52 -0.16 40.91
N GLU A 623 5.56 -0.91 40.37
CA GLU A 623 5.51 -2.37 40.45
C GLU A 623 6.73 -3.00 39.76
N ASN A 624 7.12 -2.50 38.59
CA ASN A 624 8.32 -2.96 37.89
C ASN A 624 9.58 -2.67 38.71
N ALA A 625 9.69 -1.48 39.30
CA ALA A 625 10.80 -1.15 40.21
C ALA A 625 10.83 -2.09 41.43
N VAL A 626 9.68 -2.39 42.03
CA VAL A 626 9.58 -3.35 43.14
C VAL A 626 9.97 -4.77 42.67
N ARG A 627 9.54 -5.18 41.49
CA ARG A 627 9.83 -6.51 40.93
C ARG A 627 11.32 -6.67 40.62
N ASP A 628 11.95 -5.62 40.11
CA ASP A 628 13.39 -5.60 39.83
C ASP A 628 14.21 -5.55 41.12
N MET A 629 13.78 -4.80 42.14
CA MET A 629 14.37 -4.85 43.47
C MET A 629 14.28 -6.27 44.07
N ARG A 630 13.13 -6.94 43.96
CA ARG A 630 12.96 -8.33 44.41
C ARG A 630 13.85 -9.31 43.65
N ARG A 631 13.94 -9.17 42.32
CA ARG A 631 14.83 -9.98 41.47
C ARG A 631 16.30 -9.78 41.84
N MET A 632 16.72 -8.54 42.08
CA MET A 632 18.08 -8.21 42.52
C MET A 632 18.37 -8.76 43.93
N GLU A 633 17.40 -8.69 44.85
CA GLU A 633 17.54 -9.28 46.18
C GLU A 633 17.68 -10.79 46.12
N GLU A 634 16.88 -11.46 45.30
CA GLU A 634 16.95 -12.91 45.07
C GLU A 634 18.26 -13.31 44.38
N ALA A 635 18.67 -12.59 43.32
CA ALA A 635 19.94 -12.81 42.65
C ALA A 635 21.13 -12.64 43.60
N LYS A 636 21.08 -11.62 44.47
CA LYS A 636 22.10 -11.38 45.51
C LYS A 636 22.12 -12.50 46.55
N LYS A 637 20.96 -13.00 47.00
CA LYS A 637 20.87 -14.17 47.89
C LYS A 637 21.50 -15.41 47.25
N ARG A 638 21.22 -15.68 45.97
CA ARG A 638 21.79 -16.83 45.23
C ARG A 638 23.30 -16.69 45.03
N TYR A 639 23.78 -15.48 44.72
CA TYR A 639 25.22 -15.21 44.55
C TYR A 639 26.01 -15.33 45.86
N LEU A 640 25.44 -14.86 46.97
CA LEU A 640 26.08 -14.93 48.29
C LEU A 640 25.96 -16.31 48.94
N GLY A 641 24.89 -17.06 48.69
CA GLY A 641 24.70 -18.44 49.19
C GLY A 641 25.41 -19.52 48.36
N GLY A 642 25.95 -19.17 47.20
CA GLY A 642 26.82 -20.03 46.38
C GLY A 642 28.32 -19.84 46.66
N LYS A 643 28.68 -18.99 47.64
CA LYS A 643 29.99 -18.93 48.29
C LYS A 643 29.92 -19.63 49.64
#